data_AF-A0A2G9P773-F1
#
_entry.id   AF-A0A2G9P773-F1
#
_cell.length_a   1.000
_cell.length_b   1.000
_cell.length_c   1.000
_cell.angle_alpha   90.00
_cell.angle_beta   90.00
_cell.angle_gamma   90.00
#
_symmetry.space_group_name_H-M   'P 1'
#
loop_
_entity.id
_entity.type
_entity.pdbx_description
1 polymer ?
#
loop_
_entity_poly.entity_id
_entity_poly.type
_entity_poly.pdbx_seq_one_letter_code
_entity_poly.pdbx_strand_id
1 'polypeptide(L)'
;MKNKLFCLIIFLLLLSNAFAVLPKGGMKVFAVTTEGTAVTADLYLTIESGTGEIWTNVNPLVGTTTQSAAITAVQVAGNYSSETKNLDFKFDIDSDASIVEGPSAGAAMALLTISMLQNKVLNPKVGMTGTISSQGKVGPVGGVYAKTEEAKNQGLKLFMIPAGEARQVIKEDGTVKTVNLVNYAAENWSMKVVEVATIDEALKFAFSEIEQIDVNTSGQPEIKEFIPVTLPESADLKIMKELSKGMMENAKITVKGARNALSNTALSDAEISFLLSTLNSSEQALIEGETLYEKNYLYSAANNAFISKVYASLVKDVAENPSILNSDSKLFSLKVNSLKDNVESLKQNLDAFVPLDFIEWHIAAKQRLLWAEINLEKIQNVSEIVIDVGAKTQETDQMKKIEEYEFALAWYDAGLELYNKTKDSKKKVEIDDAFKNYSDNYIIASEESINSIPEDQRTDLERRLSSAKKADYYSWYLVTAFDSASTYALIKASLESENLSLDEASALLETKINEVDANLSLKQSKEKPFIWTRLYLDHAKYFLRSAKFYEEQDYASTALEKVKSGLSLVYLSEELFTVSDSVYSYYGSFTEKDFIGAKKPLISSEPNLVDSLLIASAFVLLTLILVIAGYLIIRKTKEQSLESQLDEIRNLKRQADNMFFTGKISEEKHSELNQGYSQQINDLRLKIGEVSTHLIQSEELKEEAKARERAIRDLKKLKDKKLISLREYDVEYDKLFLEELNLKKDSEEEINHLKQDKKQATKKTKELKAKTNKVNTAKTLNKTKK
;
A
#
# COMPACT_ATOMS: atom_id res chain seq x y z
N MET A 1 45.75 0.17 -73.80
CA MET A 1 44.47 0.81 -73.40
C MET A 1 43.55 -0.10 -72.57
N LYS A 2 43.55 -1.43 -72.75
CA LYS A 2 42.67 -2.35 -71.99
C LYS A 2 42.89 -2.35 -70.46
N ASN A 3 44.13 -2.23 -69.97
CA ASN A 3 44.39 -2.27 -68.51
C ASN A 3 44.02 -0.97 -67.78
N LYS A 4 44.00 0.19 -68.47
CA LYS A 4 43.56 1.46 -67.86
C LYS A 4 42.04 1.57 -67.76
N LEU A 5 41.30 0.95 -68.68
CA LEU A 5 39.83 0.90 -68.63
C LEU A 5 39.34 -0.06 -67.54
N PHE A 6 40.04 -1.17 -67.31
CA PHE A 6 39.73 -2.12 -66.25
C PHE A 6 39.94 -1.51 -64.84
N CYS A 7 41.03 -0.77 -64.63
CA CYS A 7 41.25 -0.06 -63.37
C CYS A 7 40.23 1.09 -63.16
N LEU A 8 39.78 1.77 -64.22
CA LEU A 8 38.76 2.81 -64.11
C LEU A 8 37.39 2.24 -63.74
N ILE A 9 37.03 1.06 -64.26
CA ILE A 9 35.77 0.36 -63.92
C ILE A 9 35.81 -0.17 -62.48
N ILE A 10 36.95 -0.69 -62.01
CA ILE A 10 37.12 -1.10 -60.60
C ILE A 10 37.10 0.13 -59.68
N PHE A 11 37.70 1.25 -60.07
CA PHE A 11 37.67 2.49 -59.29
C PHE A 11 36.27 3.13 -59.26
N LEU A 12 35.48 3.01 -60.34
CA LEU A 12 34.07 3.43 -60.37
C LEU A 12 33.14 2.50 -59.57
N LEU A 13 33.44 1.20 -59.49
CA LEU A 13 32.73 0.25 -58.60
C LEU A 13 33.08 0.50 -57.13
N LEU A 14 34.31 0.90 -56.80
CA LEU A 14 34.73 1.29 -55.45
C LEU A 14 34.21 2.67 -55.01
N LEU A 15 33.69 3.48 -55.93
CA LEU A 15 33.00 4.74 -55.63
C LEU A 15 31.48 4.55 -55.39
N SER A 16 30.97 3.33 -55.51
CA SER A 16 29.63 2.97 -55.02
C SER A 16 29.65 2.62 -53.54
N ASN A 17 30.18 3.53 -52.71
CA ASN A 17 29.65 3.63 -51.36
C ASN A 17 28.22 4.15 -51.53
N ALA A 18 27.28 3.23 -51.73
CA ALA A 18 25.93 3.45 -51.26
C ALA A 18 26.10 3.87 -49.80
N PHE A 19 25.95 5.17 -49.52
CA PHE A 19 25.60 5.59 -48.18
C PHE A 19 24.34 4.79 -47.88
N ALA A 20 24.48 3.72 -47.11
CA ALA A 20 23.33 3.08 -46.50
C ALA A 20 22.70 4.21 -45.69
N VAL A 21 21.61 4.75 -46.21
CA VAL A 21 20.78 5.70 -45.46
C VAL A 21 20.35 4.89 -44.26
N LEU A 22 20.96 5.18 -43.10
CA LEU A 22 20.56 4.55 -41.85
C LEU A 22 19.07 4.85 -41.69
N PRO A 23 18.19 3.84 -41.55
CA PRO A 23 16.81 4.10 -41.22
C PRO A 23 16.81 4.79 -39.86
N LYS A 24 16.49 6.08 -39.87
CA LYS A 24 16.28 6.90 -38.68
C LYS A 24 14.79 7.20 -38.61
N GLY A 25 14.12 6.58 -37.65
CA GLY A 25 12.73 6.88 -37.32
C GLY A 25 12.68 7.81 -36.11
N GLY A 26 11.58 8.55 -35.96
CA GLY A 26 11.35 9.33 -34.75
C GLY A 26 9.86 9.52 -34.47
N MET A 27 9.55 9.69 -33.19
CA MET A 27 8.21 10.03 -32.71
C MET A 27 8.29 10.80 -31.38
N LYS A 28 7.19 11.44 -30.98
CA LYS A 28 7.08 12.10 -29.67
C LYS A 28 6.70 11.09 -28.59
N VAL A 29 7.30 11.23 -27.41
CA VAL A 29 6.93 10.49 -26.20
C VAL A 29 6.60 11.46 -25.06
N PHE A 30 5.72 11.03 -24.16
CA PHE A 30 5.13 11.89 -23.15
C PHE A 30 5.36 11.31 -21.76
N ALA A 31 5.84 12.15 -20.84
CA ALA A 31 6.04 11.80 -19.45
C ALA A 31 5.32 12.80 -18.55
N VAL A 32 5.25 12.49 -17.25
CA VAL A 32 4.83 13.44 -16.23
C VAL A 32 5.98 13.61 -15.24
N THR A 33 6.22 14.84 -14.81
CA THR A 33 7.16 15.11 -13.73
C THR A 33 6.59 14.62 -12.39
N THR A 34 7.43 14.57 -11.37
CA THR A 34 7.00 14.31 -9.98
C THR A 34 5.99 15.33 -9.47
N GLU A 35 5.99 16.53 -10.05
CA GLU A 35 5.04 17.62 -9.80
C GLU A 35 3.76 17.48 -10.64
N GLY A 36 3.56 16.35 -11.35
CA GLY A 36 2.37 16.08 -12.15
C GLY A 36 2.25 16.88 -13.44
N THR A 37 3.30 17.61 -13.84
CA THR A 37 3.32 18.39 -15.08
C THR A 37 3.71 17.48 -16.24
N ALA A 38 2.92 17.46 -17.32
CA ALA A 38 3.27 16.70 -18.51
C ALA A 38 4.46 17.34 -19.25
N VAL A 39 5.37 16.51 -19.72
CA VAL A 39 6.54 16.90 -20.53
C VAL A 39 6.60 16.07 -21.79
N THR A 40 7.04 16.70 -22.87
CA THR A 40 7.28 16.05 -24.17
C THR A 40 8.77 15.81 -24.38
N ALA A 41 9.13 14.65 -24.92
CA ALA A 41 10.47 14.36 -25.42
C ALA A 41 10.40 13.80 -26.85
N ASP A 42 11.45 14.05 -27.64
CA ASP A 42 11.61 13.48 -28.96
C ASP A 42 12.39 12.17 -28.87
N LEU A 43 11.78 11.07 -29.31
CA LEU A 43 12.39 9.75 -29.40
C LEU A 43 12.86 9.50 -30.83
N TYR A 44 14.15 9.23 -31.01
CA TYR A 44 14.72 8.75 -32.26
C TYR A 44 15.22 7.31 -32.10
N LEU A 45 15.11 6.52 -33.16
CA LEU A 45 15.67 5.19 -33.24
C LEU A 45 16.53 5.08 -34.51
N THR A 46 17.74 4.54 -34.34
CA THR A 46 18.61 4.12 -35.44
C THR A 46 18.80 2.61 -35.35
N ILE A 47 18.61 1.92 -36.48
CA ILE A 47 18.81 0.46 -36.59
C ILE A 47 19.98 0.22 -37.55
N GLU A 48 20.96 -0.55 -37.12
CA GLU A 48 22.14 -0.93 -37.91
C GLU A 48 22.40 -2.44 -37.83
N SER A 49 23.15 -3.00 -38.78
CA SER A 49 23.58 -4.40 -38.70
C SER A 49 24.54 -4.58 -37.53
N GLY A 50 24.32 -5.61 -36.71
CA GLY A 50 25.03 -5.79 -35.46
C GLY A 50 24.78 -7.13 -34.78
N THR A 51 25.00 -7.18 -33.46
CA THR A 51 24.95 -8.42 -32.65
C THR A 51 23.72 -8.50 -31.73
N GLY A 52 22.75 -7.60 -31.90
CA GLY A 52 21.57 -7.54 -31.05
C GLY A 52 21.73 -6.60 -29.85
N GLU A 53 22.72 -5.69 -29.89
CA GLU A 53 22.95 -4.75 -28.80
C GLU A 53 21.91 -3.63 -28.80
N ILE A 54 21.49 -3.23 -27.59
CA ILE A 54 20.49 -2.19 -27.39
C ILE A 54 21.15 -1.06 -26.60
N TRP A 55 21.21 0.11 -27.22
CA TRP A 55 21.80 1.32 -26.67
C TRP A 55 20.73 2.36 -26.44
N THR A 56 20.82 3.07 -25.32
CA THR A 56 19.97 4.23 -25.03
C THR A 56 20.89 5.42 -24.76
N ASN A 57 20.84 6.43 -25.63
CA ASN A 57 21.47 7.72 -25.40
C ASN A 57 20.38 8.71 -24.97
N VAL A 58 20.55 9.39 -23.85
CA VAL A 58 19.50 10.27 -23.31
C VAL A 58 20.14 11.48 -22.67
N ASN A 59 19.63 12.66 -23.01
CA ASN A 59 20.08 13.92 -22.45
C ASN A 59 18.87 14.69 -21.90
N PRO A 60 18.74 14.90 -20.57
CA PRO A 60 19.63 14.48 -19.47
C PRO A 60 19.41 13.03 -18.98
N LEU A 61 20.30 12.53 -18.10
CA LEU A 61 20.43 11.14 -17.58
C LEU A 61 19.10 10.40 -17.30
N VAL A 62 19.05 9.10 -17.67
CA VAL A 62 17.93 8.16 -17.38
C VAL A 62 18.23 7.19 -16.24
N GLY A 63 17.17 6.76 -15.56
CA GLY A 63 17.17 5.59 -14.69
C GLY A 63 17.11 4.25 -15.45
N THR A 64 17.30 3.14 -14.73
CA THR A 64 17.34 1.77 -15.29
C THR A 64 16.04 1.33 -15.96
N THR A 65 14.89 1.90 -15.57
CA THR A 65 13.56 1.51 -16.06
C THR A 65 13.31 1.88 -17.53
N THR A 66 13.86 3.00 -18.01
CA THR A 66 13.77 3.39 -19.43
C THR A 66 14.58 2.44 -20.31
N GLN A 67 15.74 1.98 -19.82
CA GLN A 67 16.56 0.98 -20.51
C GLN A 67 15.82 -0.36 -20.60
N SER A 68 15.22 -0.81 -19.50
CA SER A 68 14.39 -2.02 -19.48
C SER A 68 13.20 -1.94 -20.45
N ALA A 69 12.57 -0.76 -20.60
CA ALA A 69 11.49 -0.56 -21.56
C ALA A 69 11.98 -0.67 -23.01
N ALA A 70 13.16 -0.14 -23.33
CA ALA A 70 13.77 -0.27 -24.66
C ALA A 70 14.11 -1.73 -24.99
N ILE A 71 14.67 -2.46 -24.02
CA ILE A 71 14.94 -3.91 -24.15
C ILE A 71 13.65 -4.67 -24.45
N THR A 72 12.61 -4.39 -23.67
CA THR A 72 11.30 -5.04 -23.81
C THR A 72 10.66 -4.70 -25.16
N ALA A 73 10.78 -3.45 -25.62
CA ALA A 73 10.28 -3.01 -26.92
C ALA A 73 10.94 -3.77 -28.08
N VAL A 74 12.27 -3.96 -28.05
CA VAL A 74 12.99 -4.75 -29.06
C VAL A 74 12.62 -6.23 -28.97
N GLN A 75 12.42 -6.77 -27.76
CA GLN A 75 11.94 -8.14 -27.56
C GLN A 75 10.58 -8.35 -28.24
N VAL A 76 9.62 -7.45 -28.01
CA VAL A 76 8.31 -7.48 -28.66
C VAL A 76 8.44 -7.35 -30.18
N ALA A 77 9.32 -6.48 -30.66
CA ALA A 77 9.58 -6.31 -32.09
C ALA A 77 10.11 -7.59 -32.75
N GLY A 78 10.77 -8.48 -31.99
CA GLY A 78 11.20 -9.80 -32.45
C GLY A 78 10.07 -10.71 -32.92
N ASN A 79 8.83 -10.46 -32.48
CA ASN A 79 7.64 -11.18 -32.96
C ASN A 79 7.27 -10.81 -34.41
N TYR A 80 7.74 -9.65 -34.90
CA TYR A 80 7.43 -9.12 -36.23
C TYR A 80 8.59 -9.20 -37.21
N SER A 81 9.82 -9.42 -36.73
CA SER A 81 11.00 -9.67 -37.56
C SER A 81 12.00 -10.55 -36.83
N SER A 82 12.40 -11.66 -37.45
CA SER A 82 13.45 -12.54 -36.93
C SER A 82 14.86 -11.94 -37.02
N GLU A 83 15.01 -10.80 -37.70
CA GLU A 83 16.31 -10.14 -37.89
C GLU A 83 16.81 -9.36 -36.67
N THR A 84 15.97 -9.17 -35.65
CA THR A 84 16.32 -8.39 -34.43
C THR A 84 17.59 -8.88 -33.74
N LYS A 85 17.94 -10.18 -33.86
CA LYS A 85 19.18 -10.75 -33.31
C LYS A 85 20.45 -10.34 -34.05
N ASN A 86 20.32 -9.83 -35.27
CA ASN A 86 21.43 -9.43 -36.14
C ASN A 86 21.47 -7.91 -36.35
N LEU A 87 20.74 -7.16 -35.52
CA LEU A 87 20.57 -5.72 -35.64
C LEU A 87 20.85 -5.08 -34.28
N ASP A 88 21.57 -3.96 -34.28
CA ASP A 88 21.73 -3.13 -33.10
C ASP A 88 20.73 -1.98 -33.12
N PHE A 89 20.19 -1.65 -31.95
CA PHE A 89 19.14 -0.65 -31.77
C PHE A 89 19.66 0.48 -30.91
N LYS A 90 19.66 1.70 -31.45
CA LYS A 90 20.11 2.91 -30.75
C LYS A 90 18.95 3.87 -30.56
N PHE A 91 18.39 3.89 -29.36
CA PHE A 91 17.38 4.86 -28.95
C PHE A 91 18.04 6.15 -28.48
N ASP A 92 17.60 7.28 -29.00
CA ASP A 92 18.07 8.61 -28.61
C ASP A 92 16.85 9.43 -28.14
N ILE A 93 16.84 9.85 -26.87
CA ILE A 93 15.73 10.61 -26.28
C ILE A 93 16.24 12.02 -25.95
N ASP A 94 15.63 13.01 -26.58
CA ASP A 94 15.96 14.42 -26.38
C ASP A 94 14.79 15.13 -25.67
N SER A 95 15.09 15.81 -24.56
CA SER A 95 14.09 16.46 -23.72
C SER A 95 14.62 17.74 -23.10
N ASP A 96 13.79 18.79 -23.11
CA ASP A 96 14.06 20.03 -22.35
C ASP A 96 13.84 19.85 -20.84
N ALA A 97 13.27 18.71 -20.41
CA ALA A 97 13.00 18.40 -19.00
C ALA A 97 14.26 17.95 -18.26
N SER A 98 14.36 18.28 -16.97
CA SER A 98 15.55 18.01 -16.14
C SER A 98 15.86 16.53 -15.95
N ILE A 99 14.84 15.65 -16.04
CA ILE A 99 14.90 14.19 -15.94
C ILE A 99 13.68 13.61 -16.68
N VAL A 100 13.88 12.61 -17.56
CA VAL A 100 12.80 11.80 -18.14
C VAL A 100 12.94 10.37 -17.64
N GLU A 101 12.05 9.93 -16.75
CA GLU A 101 12.14 8.61 -16.09
C GLU A 101 10.82 7.82 -16.21
N GLY A 102 10.93 6.50 -16.38
CA GLY A 102 9.83 5.55 -16.23
C GLY A 102 9.47 4.72 -17.48
N PRO A 103 8.82 3.55 -17.31
CA PRO A 103 8.54 2.61 -18.40
C PRO A 103 7.46 3.07 -19.39
N SER A 104 6.86 4.25 -19.17
CA SER A 104 5.64 4.71 -19.86
C SER A 104 5.78 5.04 -21.36
N ALA A 105 7.02 5.06 -21.86
CA ALA A 105 7.32 5.19 -23.29
C ALA A 105 7.48 3.82 -24.00
N GLY A 106 7.40 2.70 -23.27
CA GLY A 106 7.68 1.37 -23.81
C GLY A 106 6.83 1.00 -25.01
N ALA A 107 5.52 1.30 -24.98
CA ALA A 107 4.65 0.99 -26.11
C ALA A 107 4.95 1.85 -27.34
N ALA A 108 5.32 3.12 -27.13
CA ALA A 108 5.77 4.02 -28.20
C ALA A 108 7.10 3.54 -28.81
N MET A 109 8.06 3.11 -27.97
CA MET A 109 9.32 2.50 -28.43
C MET A 109 9.06 1.26 -29.28
N ALA A 110 8.19 0.35 -28.82
CA ALA A 110 7.84 -0.86 -29.56
C ALA A 110 7.19 -0.53 -30.91
N LEU A 111 6.25 0.43 -30.93
CA LEU A 111 5.58 0.88 -32.16
C LEU A 111 6.59 1.43 -33.17
N LEU A 112 7.51 2.30 -32.72
CA LEU A 112 8.56 2.86 -33.56
C LEU A 112 9.48 1.77 -34.12
N THR A 113 9.94 0.85 -33.26
CA THR A 113 10.82 -0.25 -33.66
C THR A 113 10.16 -1.15 -34.71
N ILE A 114 8.91 -1.58 -34.48
CA ILE A 114 8.18 -2.42 -35.43
C ILE A 114 7.94 -1.69 -36.75
N SER A 115 7.57 -0.41 -36.69
CA SER A 115 7.36 0.42 -37.88
C SER A 115 8.61 0.49 -38.76
N MET A 116 9.77 0.71 -38.15
CA MET A 116 11.05 0.78 -38.85
C MET A 116 11.47 -0.56 -39.44
N LEU A 117 11.31 -1.66 -38.70
CA LEU A 117 11.60 -3.02 -39.21
C LEU A 117 10.70 -3.40 -40.39
N GLN A 118 9.46 -2.89 -40.42
CA GLN A 118 8.53 -3.10 -41.54
C GLN A 118 8.69 -2.09 -42.69
N ASN A 119 9.64 -1.16 -42.61
CA ASN A 119 9.80 -0.05 -43.57
C ASN A 119 8.51 0.75 -43.78
N LYS A 120 7.70 0.91 -42.73
CA LYS A 120 6.51 1.77 -42.73
C LYS A 120 6.82 3.05 -41.96
N VAL A 121 6.42 4.19 -42.49
CA VAL A 121 6.65 5.50 -41.86
C VAL A 121 5.45 5.83 -40.98
N LEU A 122 5.67 6.11 -39.69
CA LEU A 122 4.64 6.60 -38.79
C LEU A 122 4.20 8.01 -39.19
N ASN A 123 2.90 8.28 -39.14
CA ASN A 123 2.38 9.62 -39.33
C ASN A 123 2.79 10.50 -38.14
N PRO A 124 3.44 11.68 -38.34
CA PRO A 124 3.92 12.53 -37.24
C PRO A 124 2.79 13.13 -36.38
N LYS A 125 1.53 13.00 -36.80
CA LYS A 125 0.35 13.40 -36.03
C LYS A 125 -0.22 12.28 -35.14
N VAL A 126 0.41 11.11 -35.12
CA VAL A 126 0.04 9.97 -34.28
C VAL A 126 1.05 9.85 -33.14
N GLY A 127 0.54 9.62 -31.93
CA GLY A 127 1.36 9.30 -30.77
C GLY A 127 0.62 8.41 -29.80
N MET A 128 1.34 7.97 -28.76
CA MET A 128 0.77 7.11 -27.74
C MET A 128 1.51 7.21 -26.41
N THR A 129 0.88 6.72 -25.35
CA THR A 129 1.53 6.43 -24.07
C THR A 129 1.13 5.05 -23.58
N GLY A 130 2.00 4.39 -22.82
CA GLY A 130 1.76 3.05 -22.31
C GLY A 130 3.06 2.34 -21.95
N THR A 131 3.04 1.57 -20.86
CA THR A 131 4.12 0.58 -20.65
C THR A 131 3.97 -0.55 -21.67
N ILE A 132 5.04 -1.31 -21.91
CA ILE A 132 4.98 -2.50 -22.75
C ILE A 132 5.50 -3.68 -21.96
N SER A 133 4.76 -4.79 -21.98
CA SER A 133 5.28 -6.08 -21.48
C SER A 133 6.05 -6.80 -22.58
N SER A 134 6.87 -7.79 -22.22
CA SER A 134 7.55 -8.67 -23.19
C SER A 134 6.60 -9.41 -24.14
N GLN A 135 5.30 -9.45 -23.80
CA GLN A 135 4.24 -10.08 -24.56
C GLN A 135 3.41 -9.08 -25.40
N GLY A 136 3.85 -7.84 -25.54
CA GLY A 136 3.20 -6.84 -26.39
C GLY A 136 1.94 -6.18 -25.81
N LYS A 137 1.60 -6.42 -24.53
CA LYS A 137 0.50 -5.74 -23.82
C LYS A 137 0.88 -4.28 -23.53
N VAL A 138 -0.02 -3.36 -23.87
CA VAL A 138 0.07 -1.95 -23.49
C VAL A 138 -0.51 -1.80 -22.08
N GLY A 139 0.33 -1.43 -21.11
CA GLY A 139 -0.04 -1.34 -19.71
C GLY A 139 -0.33 0.09 -19.25
N PRO A 140 -0.97 0.24 -18.07
CA PRO A 140 -1.40 1.52 -17.53
C PRO A 140 -0.20 2.43 -17.24
N VAL A 141 -0.46 3.74 -17.21
CA VAL A 141 0.54 4.76 -16.93
C VAL A 141 -0.07 5.88 -16.10
N GLY A 142 0.75 6.54 -15.28
CA GLY A 142 0.33 7.75 -14.57
C GLY A 142 0.10 8.93 -15.51
N GLY A 143 -0.84 9.80 -15.14
CA GLY A 143 -1.05 11.10 -15.78
C GLY A 143 -1.60 11.05 -17.21
N VAL A 144 -2.50 10.11 -17.52
CA VAL A 144 -3.06 9.93 -18.88
C VAL A 144 -3.73 11.20 -19.41
N TYR A 145 -4.56 11.87 -18.60
CA TYR A 145 -5.16 13.15 -18.98
C TYR A 145 -4.08 14.20 -19.34
N ALA A 146 -3.11 14.43 -18.45
CA ALA A 146 -2.07 15.45 -18.66
C ALA A 146 -1.21 15.15 -19.90
N LYS A 147 -0.84 13.89 -20.12
CA LYS A 147 -0.11 13.45 -21.33
C LYS A 147 -0.92 13.64 -22.60
N THR A 148 -2.21 13.38 -22.54
CA THR A 148 -3.12 13.57 -23.69
C THR A 148 -3.30 15.06 -23.99
N GLU A 149 -3.45 15.90 -22.97
CA GLU A 149 -3.50 17.35 -23.13
C GLU A 149 -2.20 17.89 -23.76
N GLU A 150 -1.05 17.40 -23.30
CA GLU A 150 0.24 17.77 -23.87
C GLU A 150 0.43 17.26 -25.30
N ALA A 151 -0.01 16.04 -25.63
CA ALA A 151 -0.06 15.56 -27.00
C ALA A 151 -0.88 16.47 -27.92
N LYS A 152 -2.01 16.98 -27.43
CA LYS A 152 -2.77 18.00 -28.14
C LYS A 152 -1.98 19.30 -28.30
N ASN A 153 -1.27 19.77 -27.27
CA ASN A 153 -0.44 20.97 -27.37
C ASN A 153 0.70 20.82 -28.40
N GLN A 154 1.24 19.60 -28.56
CA GLN A 154 2.22 19.24 -29.58
C GLN A 154 1.62 19.06 -31.00
N GLY A 155 0.31 19.25 -31.15
CA GLY A 155 -0.38 19.23 -32.44
C GLY A 155 -0.74 17.83 -32.97
N LEU A 156 -0.71 16.79 -32.11
CA LEU A 156 -1.16 15.46 -32.49
C LEU A 156 -2.66 15.46 -32.83
N LYS A 157 -3.05 14.56 -33.73
CA LYS A 157 -4.44 14.35 -34.17
C LYS A 157 -5.01 13.01 -33.75
N LEU A 158 -4.14 12.05 -33.45
CA LEU A 158 -4.48 10.78 -32.85
C LEU A 158 -3.55 10.50 -31.68
N PHE A 159 -4.12 10.22 -30.51
CA PHE A 159 -3.38 9.80 -29.33
C PHE A 159 -3.92 8.49 -28.77
N MET A 160 -3.09 7.46 -28.72
CA MET A 160 -3.47 6.14 -28.21
C MET A 160 -3.09 6.03 -26.74
N ILE A 161 -4.04 5.60 -25.91
CA ILE A 161 -3.87 5.41 -24.46
C ILE A 161 -4.10 3.94 -24.09
N PRO A 162 -3.59 3.46 -22.94
CA PRO A 162 -3.86 2.09 -22.51
C PRO A 162 -5.36 1.83 -22.33
N ALA A 163 -5.81 0.62 -22.67
CA ALA A 163 -7.20 0.24 -22.47
C ALA A 163 -7.61 0.26 -20.99
N GLY A 164 -8.79 0.80 -20.71
CA GLY A 164 -9.34 1.00 -19.35
C GLY A 164 -9.00 2.37 -18.74
N GLU A 165 -8.16 3.17 -19.40
CA GLU A 165 -7.73 4.49 -18.92
C GLU A 165 -8.52 5.66 -19.53
N ALA A 166 -9.55 5.42 -20.36
CA ALA A 166 -10.36 6.52 -20.90
C ALA A 166 -11.08 7.31 -19.79
N ARG A 167 -11.51 6.67 -18.71
CA ARG A 167 -12.15 7.36 -17.59
C ARG A 167 -11.09 8.08 -16.77
N GLN A 168 -11.20 9.41 -16.72
CA GLN A 168 -10.25 10.29 -16.04
C GLN A 168 -10.98 11.25 -15.10
N VAL A 169 -10.41 11.48 -13.92
CA VAL A 169 -10.87 12.50 -12.98
C VAL A 169 -10.10 13.80 -13.26
N ILE A 170 -10.83 14.87 -13.56
CA ILE A 170 -10.26 16.17 -13.94
C ILE A 170 -10.83 17.27 -13.06
N LYS A 171 -10.11 18.39 -12.94
CA LYS A 171 -10.62 19.63 -12.37
C LYS A 171 -10.87 20.62 -13.50
N GLU A 172 -12.13 21.01 -13.70
CA GLU A 172 -12.54 22.01 -14.69
C GLU A 172 -13.50 22.99 -14.02
N ASP A 173 -13.32 24.29 -14.26
CA ASP A 173 -14.12 25.37 -13.66
C ASP A 173 -14.23 25.27 -12.13
N GLY A 174 -13.13 24.89 -11.46
CA GLY A 174 -13.07 24.70 -10.01
C GLY A 174 -13.77 23.45 -9.49
N THR A 175 -14.36 22.63 -10.35
CA THR A 175 -15.10 21.42 -9.97
C THR A 175 -14.35 20.16 -10.39
N VAL A 176 -14.22 19.19 -9.48
CA VAL A 176 -13.69 17.87 -9.83
C VAL A 176 -14.79 16.99 -10.42
N LYS A 177 -14.62 16.55 -11.66
CA LYS A 177 -15.56 15.69 -12.38
C LYS A 177 -14.84 14.55 -13.10
N THR A 178 -15.56 13.46 -13.30
CA THR A 178 -15.09 12.34 -14.13
C THR A 178 -15.50 12.58 -15.58
N VAL A 179 -14.57 12.41 -16.51
CA VAL A 179 -14.82 12.46 -17.96
C VAL A 179 -14.40 11.16 -18.64
N ASN A 180 -14.98 10.87 -19.79
CA ASN A 180 -14.44 9.89 -20.73
C ASN A 180 -13.54 10.64 -21.73
N LEU A 181 -12.25 10.39 -21.68
CA LEU A 181 -11.22 11.10 -22.44
C LEU A 181 -11.35 10.91 -23.95
N VAL A 182 -11.86 9.76 -24.40
CA VAL A 182 -12.12 9.48 -25.83
C VAL A 182 -13.11 10.50 -26.40
N ASN A 183 -14.25 10.68 -25.71
CA ASN A 183 -15.28 11.64 -26.12
C ASN A 183 -14.84 13.08 -25.84
N TYR A 184 -14.27 13.32 -24.65
CA TYR A 184 -13.89 14.65 -24.20
C TYR A 184 -12.85 15.30 -25.12
N ALA A 185 -11.81 14.56 -25.54
CA ALA A 185 -10.80 15.07 -26.45
C ALA A 185 -11.37 15.36 -27.86
N ALA A 186 -12.29 14.51 -28.34
CA ALA A 186 -12.93 14.72 -29.63
C ALA A 186 -13.80 15.99 -29.62
N GLU A 187 -14.60 16.17 -28.58
CA GLU A 187 -15.54 17.29 -28.42
C GLU A 187 -14.83 18.63 -28.14
N ASN A 188 -13.80 18.63 -27.29
CA ASN A 188 -13.20 19.86 -26.76
C ASN A 188 -11.88 20.21 -27.43
N TRP A 189 -11.15 19.23 -27.96
CA TRP A 189 -9.78 19.42 -28.44
C TRP A 189 -9.58 19.18 -29.93
N SER A 190 -10.61 18.68 -30.64
CA SER A 190 -10.49 18.27 -32.05
C SER A 190 -9.32 17.29 -32.27
N MET A 191 -9.07 16.43 -31.28
CA MET A 191 -8.07 15.37 -31.29
C MET A 191 -8.77 14.05 -31.03
N LYS A 192 -8.43 13.01 -31.79
CA LYS A 192 -8.96 11.66 -31.58
C LYS A 192 -8.12 10.96 -30.52
N VAL A 193 -8.78 10.40 -29.52
CA VAL A 193 -8.15 9.53 -28.51
C VAL A 193 -8.76 8.15 -28.67
N VAL A 194 -7.94 7.10 -28.63
CA VAL A 194 -8.39 5.70 -28.70
C VAL A 194 -7.69 4.86 -27.65
N GLU A 195 -8.39 3.86 -27.12
CA GLU A 195 -7.84 2.88 -26.20
C GLU A 195 -7.20 1.72 -26.97
N VAL A 196 -6.01 1.28 -26.54
CA VAL A 196 -5.31 0.12 -27.09
C VAL A 196 -4.83 -0.79 -25.98
N ALA A 197 -5.09 -2.08 -26.10
CA ALA A 197 -4.66 -3.09 -25.12
C ALA A 197 -3.36 -3.78 -25.53
N THR A 198 -3.06 -3.80 -26.83
CA THR A 198 -1.89 -4.49 -27.39
C THR A 198 -1.18 -3.64 -28.43
N ILE A 199 0.07 -3.97 -28.69
CA ILE A 199 0.86 -3.33 -29.74
C ILE A 199 0.26 -3.60 -31.15
N ASP A 200 -0.42 -4.73 -31.36
CA ASP A 200 -1.11 -5.04 -32.60
C ASP A 200 -2.25 -4.06 -32.90
N GLU A 201 -3.03 -3.70 -31.87
CA GLU A 201 -4.07 -2.68 -31.99
C GLU A 201 -3.45 -1.31 -32.27
N ALA A 202 -2.39 -0.95 -31.57
CA ALA A 202 -1.66 0.28 -31.81
C ALA A 202 -1.14 0.37 -33.27
N LEU A 203 -0.62 -0.72 -33.82
CA LEU A 203 -0.19 -0.78 -35.22
C LEU A 203 -1.35 -0.58 -36.20
N LYS A 204 -2.53 -1.16 -35.94
CA LYS A 204 -3.73 -0.95 -36.77
C LYS A 204 -4.11 0.53 -36.83
N PHE A 205 -4.18 1.19 -35.68
CA PHE A 205 -4.50 2.62 -35.61
C PHE A 205 -3.40 3.51 -36.20
N ALA A 206 -2.13 3.19 -35.93
CA ALA A 206 -0.99 3.99 -36.37
C ALA A 206 -0.87 4.12 -37.90
N PHE A 207 -1.34 3.12 -38.65
CA PHE A 207 -1.31 3.10 -40.11
C PHE A 207 -2.68 3.33 -40.77
N SER A 208 -3.71 3.70 -40.00
CA SER A 208 -5.03 4.04 -40.53
C SER A 208 -5.11 5.52 -40.93
N GLU A 209 -6.06 5.87 -41.81
CA GLU A 209 -6.39 7.27 -42.09
C GLU A 209 -7.08 7.89 -40.87
N ILE A 210 -6.46 8.91 -40.27
CA ILE A 210 -6.93 9.52 -39.00
C ILE A 210 -8.37 9.98 -39.13
N GLU A 211 -8.76 10.56 -40.27
CA GLU A 211 -10.10 11.06 -40.54
C GLU A 211 -11.16 9.94 -40.50
N GLN A 212 -10.79 8.71 -40.89
CA GLN A 212 -11.69 7.54 -40.93
C GLN A 212 -11.86 6.85 -39.57
N ILE A 213 -11.00 7.16 -38.59
CA ILE A 213 -11.14 6.65 -37.21
C ILE A 213 -12.36 7.32 -36.57
N ASP A 214 -13.49 6.66 -36.50
CA ASP A 214 -14.65 7.17 -35.77
C ASP A 214 -14.47 6.88 -34.28
N VAL A 215 -14.19 7.87 -33.44
CA VAL A 215 -14.01 7.67 -31.99
C VAL A 215 -15.22 7.04 -31.31
N ASN A 216 -16.40 7.07 -31.92
CA ASN A 216 -17.62 6.43 -31.39
C ASN A 216 -17.74 4.94 -31.76
N THR A 217 -17.02 4.45 -32.78
CA THR A 217 -17.07 3.05 -33.24
C THR A 217 -15.70 2.37 -33.33
N SER A 218 -14.67 3.12 -33.70
CA SER A 218 -13.23 2.83 -33.58
C SER A 218 -12.72 2.99 -32.15
N GLY A 219 -13.59 3.45 -31.24
CA GLY A 219 -13.27 3.77 -29.86
C GLY A 219 -13.16 2.58 -28.92
N GLN A 220 -13.62 1.37 -29.29
CA GLN A 220 -13.35 0.14 -28.53
C GLN A 220 -13.31 -1.05 -29.48
N PRO A 221 -12.17 -1.74 -29.69
CA PRO A 221 -12.29 -3.19 -29.64
C PRO A 221 -12.94 -3.46 -28.28
N GLU A 222 -14.19 -3.92 -28.26
CA GLU A 222 -14.66 -4.63 -27.08
C GLU A 222 -13.71 -5.83 -26.95
N ILE A 223 -12.60 -5.66 -26.23
CA ILE A 223 -12.21 -6.72 -25.32
C ILE A 223 -13.44 -6.86 -24.46
N LYS A 224 -14.32 -7.78 -24.86
CA LYS A 224 -15.45 -8.17 -24.04
C LYS A 224 -14.85 -8.41 -22.67
N GLU A 225 -15.20 -7.59 -21.69
CA GLU A 225 -14.59 -7.78 -20.38
C GLU A 225 -15.01 -9.17 -19.89
N PHE A 226 -14.08 -9.87 -19.26
CA PHE A 226 -14.44 -11.12 -18.63
C PHE A 226 -15.45 -10.82 -17.51
N ILE A 227 -16.72 -11.13 -17.73
CA ILE A 227 -17.74 -10.97 -16.71
C ILE A 227 -17.61 -12.14 -15.74
N PRO A 228 -17.31 -11.90 -14.45
CA PRO A 228 -17.17 -12.98 -13.49
C PRO A 228 -18.50 -13.69 -13.30
N VAL A 229 -18.47 -15.03 -13.32
CA VAL A 229 -19.62 -15.83 -12.90
C VAL A 229 -19.82 -15.72 -11.40
N THR A 230 -21.06 -15.70 -10.95
CA THR A 230 -21.37 -15.59 -9.51
C THR A 230 -20.93 -16.86 -8.77
N LEU A 231 -20.12 -16.71 -7.71
CA LEU A 231 -19.76 -17.82 -6.82
C LEU A 231 -20.90 -18.13 -5.84
N PRO A 232 -21.14 -19.42 -5.52
CA PRO A 232 -22.15 -19.79 -4.53
C PRO A 232 -21.79 -19.25 -3.14
N GLU A 233 -22.81 -18.85 -2.38
CA GLU A 233 -22.61 -18.38 -1.02
C GLU A 233 -22.14 -19.51 -0.09
N SER A 234 -21.34 -19.15 0.90
CA SER A 234 -20.86 -20.06 1.93
C SER A 234 -21.11 -19.49 3.32
N ALA A 235 -21.65 -20.31 4.22
CA ALA A 235 -21.80 -19.97 5.62
C ALA A 235 -20.44 -19.67 6.29
N ASP A 236 -19.39 -20.39 5.89
CA ASP A 236 -18.03 -20.22 6.43
C ASP A 236 -17.42 -18.86 6.05
N LEU A 237 -17.85 -18.28 4.92
CA LEU A 237 -17.35 -16.99 4.42
C LEU A 237 -18.23 -15.80 4.84
N LYS A 238 -19.21 -15.99 5.73
CA LYS A 238 -20.09 -14.92 6.19
C LYS A 238 -19.31 -13.74 6.77
N ILE A 239 -18.27 -14.01 7.57
CA ILE A 239 -17.40 -12.97 8.14
C ILE A 239 -16.72 -12.18 7.04
N MET A 240 -16.15 -12.86 6.03
CA MET A 240 -15.53 -12.18 4.89
C MET A 240 -16.53 -11.30 4.16
N LYS A 241 -17.75 -11.80 3.92
CA LYS A 241 -18.77 -11.05 3.19
C LYS A 241 -19.20 -9.77 3.91
N GLU A 242 -19.29 -9.81 5.24
CA GLU A 242 -19.54 -8.65 6.08
C GLU A 242 -18.37 -7.65 6.04
N LEU A 243 -17.13 -8.15 6.16
CA LEU A 243 -15.93 -7.32 6.12
C LEU A 243 -15.77 -6.63 4.76
N SER A 244 -15.83 -7.38 3.66
CA SER A 244 -15.72 -6.83 2.29
C SER A 244 -16.78 -5.74 2.06
N LYS A 245 -18.01 -5.94 2.56
CA LYS A 245 -19.06 -4.92 2.46
C LYS A 245 -18.70 -3.64 3.21
N GLY A 246 -18.28 -3.77 4.47
CA GLY A 246 -17.90 -2.62 5.30
C GLY A 246 -16.73 -1.84 4.70
N MET A 247 -15.71 -2.55 4.21
CA MET A 247 -14.57 -1.94 3.51
C MET A 247 -15.02 -1.18 2.27
N MET A 248 -16.01 -1.70 1.52
CA MET A 248 -16.53 -1.04 0.32
C MET A 248 -17.35 0.20 0.61
N GLU A 249 -18.22 0.14 1.62
CA GLU A 249 -18.96 1.32 2.08
C GLU A 249 -18.01 2.42 2.57
N ASN A 250 -16.95 2.05 3.30
CA ASN A 250 -15.94 3.00 3.77
C ASN A 250 -15.17 3.64 2.60
N ALA A 251 -14.64 2.83 1.67
CA ALA A 251 -13.95 3.33 0.47
C ALA A 251 -14.82 4.31 -0.33
N LYS A 252 -16.11 4.01 -0.52
CA LYS A 252 -17.07 4.88 -1.22
C LYS A 252 -17.25 6.24 -0.54
N ILE A 253 -17.33 6.25 0.79
CA ILE A 253 -17.41 7.49 1.59
C ILE A 253 -16.12 8.29 1.43
N THR A 254 -14.95 7.64 1.55
CA THR A 254 -13.65 8.30 1.42
C THR A 254 -13.42 8.89 0.03
N VAL A 255 -13.76 8.16 -1.05
CA VAL A 255 -13.69 8.66 -2.43
C VAL A 255 -14.53 9.93 -2.61
N LYS A 256 -15.76 9.94 -2.07
CA LYS A 256 -16.61 11.13 -2.10
C LYS A 256 -15.98 12.29 -1.31
N GLY A 257 -15.40 12.01 -0.15
CA GLY A 257 -14.67 12.98 0.66
C GLY A 257 -13.47 13.59 -0.09
N ALA A 258 -12.64 12.74 -0.68
CA ALA A 258 -11.48 13.13 -1.48
C ALA A 258 -11.85 14.05 -2.66
N ARG A 259 -12.93 13.73 -3.39
CA ARG A 259 -13.43 14.57 -4.48
C ARG A 259 -13.86 15.96 -3.99
N ASN A 260 -14.58 16.01 -2.87
CA ASN A 260 -15.01 17.26 -2.26
C ASN A 260 -13.81 18.09 -1.76
N ALA A 261 -12.82 17.43 -1.16
CA ALA A 261 -11.60 18.08 -0.68
C ALA A 261 -10.81 18.72 -1.84
N LEU A 262 -10.57 17.98 -2.93
CA LEU A 262 -9.87 18.51 -4.11
C LEU A 262 -10.61 19.65 -4.82
N SER A 263 -11.95 19.64 -4.79
CA SER A 263 -12.74 20.73 -5.36
C SER A 263 -12.53 22.04 -4.58
N ASN A 264 -12.33 21.95 -3.27
CA ASN A 264 -12.22 23.11 -2.37
C ASN A 264 -10.79 23.41 -1.89
N THR A 265 -9.79 22.67 -2.38
CA THR A 265 -8.40 22.81 -1.91
C THR A 265 -7.74 24.10 -2.41
N ALA A 266 -6.75 24.57 -1.66
CA ALA A 266 -5.92 25.72 -1.99
C ALA A 266 -4.60 25.35 -2.68
N LEU A 267 -4.40 24.06 -2.98
CA LEU A 267 -3.27 23.56 -3.77
C LEU A 267 -3.29 24.14 -5.18
N SER A 268 -2.11 24.31 -5.77
CA SER A 268 -1.93 24.72 -7.17
C SER A 268 -2.34 23.62 -8.15
N ASP A 269 -2.59 23.99 -9.41
CA ASP A 269 -2.98 23.03 -10.45
C ASP A 269 -1.91 21.94 -10.68
N ALA A 270 -0.62 22.27 -10.51
CA ALA A 270 0.48 21.30 -10.56
C ALA A 270 0.37 20.27 -9.41
N GLU A 271 0.22 20.74 -8.17
CA GLU A 271 0.07 19.88 -6.99
C GLU A 271 -1.20 19.00 -7.06
N ILE A 272 -2.27 19.48 -7.71
CA ILE A 272 -3.53 18.76 -7.86
C ILE A 272 -3.45 17.66 -8.93
N SER A 273 -2.63 17.80 -9.98
CA SER A 273 -2.55 16.83 -11.08
C SER A 273 -2.22 15.41 -10.59
N PHE A 274 -1.24 15.28 -9.70
CA PHE A 274 -0.90 14.00 -9.06
C PHE A 274 -2.10 13.44 -8.27
N LEU A 275 -2.75 14.27 -7.46
CA LEU A 275 -3.88 13.86 -6.63
C LEU A 275 -5.11 13.47 -7.45
N LEU A 276 -5.35 14.11 -8.60
CA LEU A 276 -6.39 13.73 -9.55
C LEU A 276 -6.11 12.35 -10.15
N SER A 277 -4.85 12.08 -10.53
CA SER A 277 -4.44 10.75 -11.01
C SER A 277 -4.64 9.69 -9.93
N THR A 278 -4.25 9.97 -8.69
CA THR A 278 -4.47 9.05 -7.56
C THR A 278 -5.95 8.82 -7.27
N LEU A 279 -6.78 9.88 -7.30
CA LEU A 279 -8.22 9.76 -7.14
C LEU A 279 -8.86 8.95 -8.27
N ASN A 280 -8.36 9.08 -9.50
CA ASN A 280 -8.80 8.25 -10.62
C ASN A 280 -8.52 6.77 -10.36
N SER A 281 -7.29 6.42 -9.94
CA SER A 281 -6.95 5.04 -9.56
C SER A 281 -7.82 4.52 -8.42
N SER A 282 -8.14 5.37 -7.44
CA SER A 282 -9.04 5.04 -6.34
C SER A 282 -10.48 4.73 -6.82
N GLU A 283 -11.03 5.53 -7.73
CA GLU A 283 -12.36 5.32 -8.31
C GLU A 283 -12.43 4.03 -9.13
N GLN A 284 -11.39 3.73 -9.91
CA GLN A 284 -11.32 2.49 -10.70
C GLN A 284 -11.29 1.26 -9.80
N ALA A 285 -10.44 1.27 -8.76
CA ALA A 285 -10.42 0.20 -7.77
C ALA A 285 -11.78 0.01 -7.08
N LEU A 286 -12.50 1.10 -6.76
CA LEU A 286 -13.84 1.01 -6.17
C LEU A 286 -14.83 0.29 -7.09
N ILE A 287 -14.86 0.65 -8.37
CA ILE A 287 -15.77 0.06 -9.37
C ILE A 287 -15.49 -1.44 -9.56
N GLU A 288 -14.21 -1.81 -9.68
CA GLU A 288 -13.79 -3.21 -9.77
C GLU A 288 -14.17 -3.98 -8.49
N GLY A 289 -13.98 -3.36 -7.32
CA GLY A 289 -14.36 -3.93 -6.03
C GLY A 289 -15.86 -4.19 -5.90
N GLU A 290 -16.71 -3.23 -6.31
CA GLU A 290 -18.17 -3.37 -6.31
C GLU A 290 -18.60 -4.52 -7.25
N THR A 291 -18.03 -4.58 -8.47
CA THR A 291 -18.31 -5.63 -9.45
C THR A 291 -17.96 -7.02 -8.92
N LEU A 292 -16.77 -7.18 -8.33
CA LEU A 292 -16.32 -8.45 -7.75
C LEU A 292 -17.16 -8.86 -6.53
N TYR A 293 -17.58 -7.89 -5.72
CA TYR A 293 -18.44 -8.14 -4.55
C TYR A 293 -19.80 -8.71 -4.97
N GLU A 294 -20.43 -8.13 -6.00
CA GLU A 294 -21.70 -8.62 -6.54
C GLU A 294 -21.62 -10.06 -7.07
N LYS A 295 -20.44 -10.45 -7.57
CA LYS A 295 -20.16 -11.82 -8.03
C LYS A 295 -19.64 -12.74 -6.92
N ASN A 296 -19.60 -12.27 -5.67
CA ASN A 296 -19.19 -13.00 -4.47
C ASN A 296 -17.68 -13.37 -4.45
N TYR A 297 -16.83 -12.61 -5.16
CA TYR A 297 -15.36 -12.68 -5.07
C TYR A 297 -14.84 -11.83 -3.91
N LEU A 298 -15.12 -12.29 -2.69
CA LEU A 298 -15.03 -11.47 -1.48
C LEU A 298 -13.61 -10.96 -1.16
N TYR A 299 -12.58 -11.77 -1.37
CA TYR A 299 -11.19 -11.37 -1.15
C TYR A 299 -10.76 -10.23 -2.09
N SER A 300 -11.02 -10.39 -3.38
CA SER A 300 -10.61 -9.44 -4.40
C SER A 300 -11.41 -8.15 -4.31
N ALA A 301 -12.69 -8.24 -3.94
CA ALA A 301 -13.49 -7.07 -3.58
C ALA A 301 -12.88 -6.31 -2.39
N ALA A 302 -12.51 -7.01 -1.31
CA ALA A 302 -11.88 -6.38 -0.15
C ALA A 302 -10.50 -5.77 -0.49
N ASN A 303 -9.71 -6.41 -1.35
CA ASN A 303 -8.41 -5.89 -1.79
C ASN A 303 -8.59 -4.59 -2.60
N ASN A 304 -9.52 -4.58 -3.54
CA ASN A 304 -9.85 -3.38 -4.32
C ASN A 304 -10.40 -2.25 -3.42
N ALA A 305 -11.24 -2.60 -2.44
CA ALA A 305 -11.72 -1.67 -1.41
C ALA A 305 -10.57 -1.03 -0.63
N PHE A 306 -9.62 -1.86 -0.21
CA PHE A 306 -8.44 -1.44 0.54
C PHE A 306 -7.62 -0.42 -0.27
N ILE A 307 -7.26 -0.76 -1.52
CA ILE A 307 -6.49 0.13 -2.40
C ILE A 307 -7.25 1.44 -2.67
N SER A 308 -8.54 1.33 -2.98
CA SER A 308 -9.39 2.51 -3.19
C SER A 308 -9.39 3.43 -1.97
N LYS A 309 -9.58 2.88 -0.77
CA LYS A 309 -9.57 3.65 0.48
C LYS A 309 -8.22 4.33 0.70
N VAL A 310 -7.10 3.63 0.56
CA VAL A 310 -5.75 4.20 0.75
C VAL A 310 -5.53 5.40 -0.16
N TYR A 311 -5.80 5.25 -1.46
CA TYR A 311 -5.61 6.33 -2.43
C TYR A 311 -6.57 7.50 -2.21
N ALA A 312 -7.83 7.22 -1.86
CA ALA A 312 -8.77 8.28 -1.54
C ALA A 312 -8.38 9.02 -0.25
N SER A 313 -7.91 8.32 0.78
CA SER A 313 -7.45 8.94 2.02
C SER A 313 -6.22 9.81 1.78
N LEU A 314 -5.24 9.35 1.01
CA LEU A 314 -4.08 10.15 0.61
C LEU A 314 -4.51 11.47 -0.02
N VAL A 315 -5.43 11.38 -1.00
CA VAL A 315 -5.95 12.55 -1.70
C VAL A 315 -6.70 13.49 -0.75
N LYS A 316 -7.59 12.93 0.07
CA LYS A 316 -8.39 13.69 1.03
C LYS A 316 -7.50 14.44 2.03
N ASP A 317 -6.55 13.75 2.63
CA ASP A 317 -5.73 14.27 3.72
C ASP A 317 -4.75 15.33 3.21
N VAL A 318 -4.14 15.14 2.03
CA VAL A 318 -3.30 16.17 1.40
C VAL A 318 -4.14 17.38 0.98
N ALA A 319 -5.33 17.16 0.42
CA ALA A 319 -6.19 18.24 -0.06
C ALA A 319 -6.79 19.08 1.08
N GLU A 320 -7.17 18.46 2.20
CA GLU A 320 -7.69 19.12 3.40
C GLU A 320 -6.56 19.76 4.22
N ASN A 321 -5.40 19.13 4.29
CA ASN A 321 -4.28 19.58 5.12
C ASN A 321 -2.97 19.74 4.33
N PRO A 322 -2.87 20.68 3.37
CA PRO A 322 -1.65 20.87 2.56
C PRO A 322 -0.36 21.02 3.37
N SER A 323 -0.45 21.45 4.63
CA SER A 323 0.69 21.55 5.55
C SER A 323 1.42 20.22 5.82
N ILE A 324 0.80 19.06 5.54
CA ILE A 324 1.45 17.74 5.67
C ILE A 324 2.51 17.48 4.59
N LEU A 325 2.50 18.24 3.49
CA LEU A 325 3.52 18.20 2.44
C LEU A 325 4.86 18.78 2.92
N ASN A 326 4.87 19.53 4.02
CA ASN A 326 6.11 20.01 4.62
C ASN A 326 6.81 18.88 5.39
N SER A 327 8.11 18.70 5.13
CA SER A 327 8.91 17.65 5.78
C SER A 327 9.03 17.79 7.30
N ASP A 328 8.83 19.00 7.85
CA ASP A 328 8.80 19.30 9.28
C ASP A 328 7.37 19.38 9.86
N SER A 329 6.37 18.87 9.13
CA SER A 329 4.97 18.92 9.53
C SER A 329 4.73 18.25 10.89
N LYS A 330 4.35 19.09 11.87
CA LYS A 330 3.94 18.64 13.20
C LYS A 330 2.67 17.80 13.13
N LEU A 331 1.72 18.19 12.26
CA LEU A 331 0.47 17.46 12.07
C LEU A 331 0.76 16.04 11.58
N PHE A 332 1.58 15.90 10.54
CA PHE A 332 1.99 14.58 10.04
C PHE A 332 2.69 13.75 11.12
N SER A 333 3.63 14.37 11.86
CA SER A 333 4.34 13.70 12.96
C SER A 333 3.39 13.21 14.06
N LEU A 334 2.37 14.00 14.41
CA LEU A 334 1.34 13.63 15.39
C LEU A 334 0.47 12.49 14.89
N LYS A 335 0.04 12.52 13.63
CA LYS A 335 -0.70 11.42 12.98
C LYS A 335 0.08 10.11 13.04
N VAL A 336 1.37 10.14 12.67
CA VAL A 336 2.26 8.97 12.72
C VAL A 336 2.42 8.44 14.16
N ASN A 337 2.66 9.31 15.13
CA ASN A 337 2.82 8.91 16.54
C ASN A 337 1.52 8.32 17.12
N SER A 338 0.37 8.95 16.84
CA SER A 338 -0.93 8.43 17.25
C SER A 338 -1.19 7.03 16.70
N LEU A 339 -0.85 6.80 15.43
CA LEU A 339 -1.02 5.49 14.81
C LEU A 339 -0.08 4.44 15.42
N LYS A 340 1.17 4.80 15.75
CA LYS A 340 2.10 3.90 16.47
C LYS A 340 1.54 3.47 17.82
N ASP A 341 0.98 4.40 18.59
CA ASP A 341 0.36 4.08 19.89
C ASP A 341 -0.85 3.16 19.73
N ASN A 342 -1.66 3.40 18.70
CA ASN A 342 -2.81 2.55 18.36
C ASN A 342 -2.39 1.13 17.95
N VAL A 343 -1.36 1.01 17.11
CA VAL A 343 -0.79 -0.28 16.68
C VAL A 343 -0.30 -1.07 17.88
N GLU A 344 0.47 -0.42 18.75
CA GLU A 344 1.03 -1.04 19.94
C GLU A 344 -0.06 -1.42 20.98
N SER A 345 -1.14 -0.64 21.08
CA SER A 345 -2.32 -0.98 21.90
C SER A 345 -3.05 -2.23 21.37
N LEU A 346 -3.29 -2.29 20.05
CA LEU A 346 -3.95 -3.43 19.42
C LEU A 346 -3.09 -4.71 19.51
N LYS A 347 -1.76 -4.58 19.39
CA LYS A 347 -0.81 -5.68 19.56
C LYS A 347 -0.98 -6.38 20.91
N GLN A 348 -1.04 -5.62 21.99
CA GLN A 348 -1.24 -6.16 23.34
C GLN A 348 -2.56 -6.92 23.48
N ASN A 349 -3.60 -6.46 22.80
CA ASN A 349 -4.91 -7.10 22.81
C ASN A 349 -4.93 -8.40 21.99
N LEU A 350 -4.18 -8.45 20.89
CA LEU A 350 -3.96 -9.65 20.08
C LEU A 350 -3.06 -10.68 20.79
N ASP A 351 -2.26 -10.26 21.77
CA ASP A 351 -1.38 -11.13 22.56
C ASP A 351 -2.03 -11.73 23.81
N ALA A 352 -3.33 -11.50 23.99
CA ALA A 352 -4.02 -11.97 25.18
C ALA A 352 -4.38 -13.47 25.14
N PHE A 353 -4.66 -14.04 23.96
CA PHE A 353 -5.14 -15.43 23.80
C PHE A 353 -5.13 -15.86 22.33
N VAL A 354 -5.27 -17.16 22.09
CA VAL A 354 -5.61 -17.72 20.77
C VAL A 354 -7.09 -18.14 20.74
N PRO A 355 -7.93 -17.57 19.85
CA PRO A 355 -9.35 -17.92 19.74
C PRO A 355 -9.56 -19.07 18.75
N LEU A 356 -9.74 -20.31 19.24
CA LEU A 356 -9.77 -21.51 18.37
C LEU A 356 -10.92 -21.52 17.35
N ASP A 357 -12.06 -20.92 17.68
CA ASP A 357 -13.21 -20.76 16.78
C ASP A 357 -13.02 -19.68 15.70
N PHE A 358 -11.97 -18.85 15.82
CA PHE A 358 -11.66 -17.76 14.89
C PHE A 358 -10.17 -17.68 14.55
N ILE A 359 -9.44 -18.80 14.61
CA ILE A 359 -7.97 -18.80 14.59
C ILE A 359 -7.39 -18.16 13.33
N GLU A 360 -7.90 -18.49 12.13
CA GLU A 360 -7.45 -17.91 10.86
C GLU A 360 -7.73 -16.39 10.78
N TRP A 361 -8.83 -15.92 11.35
CA TRP A 361 -9.16 -14.49 11.40
C TRP A 361 -8.25 -13.74 12.37
N HIS A 362 -7.89 -14.37 13.48
CA HIS A 362 -7.00 -13.80 14.48
C HIS A 362 -5.55 -13.73 13.97
N ILE A 363 -5.10 -14.75 13.25
CA ILE A 363 -3.82 -14.75 12.52
C ILE A 363 -3.81 -13.60 11.50
N ALA A 364 -4.88 -13.45 10.71
CA ALA A 364 -4.98 -12.36 9.75
C ALA A 364 -4.99 -10.97 10.42
N ALA A 365 -5.64 -10.81 11.58
CA ALA A 365 -5.59 -9.56 12.35
C ALA A 365 -4.14 -9.21 12.74
N LYS A 366 -3.39 -10.19 13.22
CA LYS A 366 -1.96 -10.04 13.56
C LYS A 366 -1.10 -9.72 12.33
N GLN A 367 -1.29 -10.42 11.21
CA GLN A 367 -0.58 -10.12 9.95
C GLN A 367 -0.78 -8.66 9.51
N ARG A 368 -2.03 -8.17 9.55
CA ARG A 368 -2.39 -6.81 9.10
C ARG A 368 -1.76 -5.78 10.04
N LEU A 369 -1.72 -6.06 11.34
CA LEU A 369 -1.02 -5.21 12.30
C LEU A 369 0.49 -5.14 12.04
N LEU A 370 1.13 -6.26 11.72
CA LEU A 370 2.57 -6.27 11.37
C LEU A 370 2.84 -5.48 10.10
N TRP A 371 1.98 -5.58 9.09
CA TRP A 371 2.11 -4.80 7.87
C TRP A 371 1.98 -3.31 8.17
N ALA A 372 1.02 -2.91 9.00
CA ALA A 372 0.92 -1.52 9.48
C ALA A 372 2.23 -1.05 10.15
N GLU A 373 2.83 -1.89 11.00
CA GLU A 373 4.07 -1.58 11.68
C GLU A 373 5.27 -1.46 10.71
N ILE A 374 5.38 -2.34 9.72
CA ILE A 374 6.41 -2.29 8.68
C ILE A 374 6.28 -0.99 7.86
N ASN A 375 5.06 -0.60 7.48
CA ASN A 375 4.82 0.66 6.79
C ASN A 375 5.24 1.86 7.67
N LEU A 376 4.96 1.84 8.97
CA LEU A 376 5.40 2.88 9.92
C LEU A 376 6.94 2.97 10.08
N GLU A 377 7.64 1.83 10.00
CA GLU A 377 9.11 1.79 10.04
C GLU A 377 9.72 2.40 8.77
N LYS A 378 9.13 2.13 7.60
CA LYS A 378 9.58 2.75 6.34
C LYS A 378 9.57 4.28 6.43
N ILE A 379 8.55 4.87 7.05
CA ILE A 379 8.45 6.34 7.24
C ILE A 379 9.68 6.88 7.99
N GLN A 380 10.22 6.12 8.95
CA GLN A 380 11.42 6.50 9.71
C GLN A 380 12.71 6.35 8.89
N ASN A 381 12.76 5.32 8.04
CA ASN A 381 13.94 4.94 7.26
C ASN A 381 14.10 5.68 5.93
N VAL A 382 13.09 6.42 5.45
CA VAL A 382 13.22 7.32 4.27
C VAL A 382 14.37 8.34 4.46
N SER A 383 14.83 8.55 5.70
CA SER A 383 15.94 9.45 6.06
C SER A 383 17.35 8.99 5.64
N GLU A 384 17.58 7.72 5.26
CA GLU A 384 18.94 7.17 5.07
C GLU A 384 19.42 7.02 3.61
N ILE A 385 18.58 7.26 2.60
CA ILE A 385 18.99 7.21 1.19
C ILE A 385 19.12 8.63 0.65
N VAL A 386 20.09 9.39 1.16
CA VAL A 386 20.56 10.63 0.50
C VAL A 386 21.81 10.27 -0.30
N ILE A 387 21.61 9.87 -1.55
CA ILE A 387 22.67 10.05 -2.56
C ILE A 387 22.57 11.52 -2.99
N ASP A 388 23.67 12.23 -2.74
CA ASP A 388 23.87 13.66 -2.96
C ASP A 388 23.61 14.08 -4.42
N VAL A 389 22.36 14.45 -4.75
CA VAL A 389 22.01 15.27 -5.93
C VAL A 389 20.75 16.13 -5.66
N GLY A 390 20.96 17.36 -5.19
CA GLY A 390 20.03 18.49 -5.40
C GLY A 390 18.85 18.65 -4.44
N ALA A 391 18.53 19.91 -4.11
CA ALA A 391 17.51 20.33 -3.14
C ALA A 391 16.04 20.03 -3.52
N LYS A 392 15.77 19.22 -4.55
CA LYS A 392 14.43 18.88 -5.07
C LYS A 392 13.91 17.50 -4.64
N THR A 393 14.67 16.74 -3.86
CA THR A 393 14.32 15.39 -3.38
C THR A 393 13.35 15.38 -2.19
N GLN A 394 13.22 16.49 -1.45
CA GLN A 394 12.50 16.50 -0.16
C GLN A 394 10.97 16.39 -0.26
N GLU A 395 10.34 16.98 -1.29
CA GLU A 395 8.88 16.92 -1.47
C GLU A 395 8.41 15.53 -1.94
N THR A 396 9.18 14.89 -2.83
CA THR A 396 8.96 13.51 -3.28
C THR A 396 9.10 12.51 -2.12
N ASP A 397 10.07 12.72 -1.24
CA ASP A 397 10.25 11.90 -0.03
C ASP A 397 9.10 12.06 0.96
N GLN A 398 8.55 13.27 1.09
CA GLN A 398 7.43 13.53 1.99
C GLN A 398 6.13 12.92 1.47
N MET A 399 5.84 13.00 0.18
CA MET A 399 4.68 12.33 -0.40
C MET A 399 4.72 10.81 -0.20
N LYS A 400 5.88 10.19 -0.39
CA LYS A 400 6.08 8.77 -0.12
C LYS A 400 5.84 8.42 1.35
N LYS A 401 6.28 9.28 2.29
CA LYS A 401 5.98 9.10 3.72
C LYS A 401 4.49 9.15 4.03
N ILE A 402 3.75 10.07 3.40
CA ILE A 402 2.29 10.17 3.58
C ILE A 402 1.61 8.93 2.99
N GLU A 403 2.02 8.46 1.82
CA GLU A 403 1.50 7.22 1.23
C GLU A 403 1.74 6.02 2.16
N GLU A 404 2.96 5.84 2.68
CA GLU A 404 3.28 4.77 3.63
C GLU A 404 2.47 4.90 4.93
N TYR A 405 2.15 6.12 5.38
CA TYR A 405 1.25 6.37 6.50
C TYR A 405 -0.19 5.91 6.21
N GLU A 406 -0.74 6.23 5.04
CA GLU A 406 -2.10 5.82 4.66
C GLU A 406 -2.22 4.30 4.51
N PHE A 407 -1.19 3.64 3.96
CA PHE A 407 -1.10 2.18 3.97
C PHE A 407 -1.07 1.64 5.40
N ALA A 408 -0.26 2.22 6.28
CA ALA A 408 -0.20 1.79 7.67
C ALA A 408 -1.56 1.92 8.37
N LEU A 409 -2.25 3.05 8.17
CA LEU A 409 -3.56 3.31 8.76
C LEU A 409 -4.60 2.31 8.25
N ALA A 410 -4.64 2.06 6.94
CA ALA A 410 -5.57 1.11 6.35
C ALA A 410 -5.32 -0.33 6.84
N TRP A 411 -4.05 -0.73 6.98
CA TRP A 411 -3.69 -2.03 7.53
C TRP A 411 -4.06 -2.16 9.01
N TYR A 412 -3.85 -1.11 9.80
CA TYR A 412 -4.28 -1.05 11.19
C TYR A 412 -5.81 -1.22 11.30
N ASP A 413 -6.57 -0.48 10.51
CA ASP A 413 -8.04 -0.57 10.49
C ASP A 413 -8.52 -1.98 10.14
N ALA A 414 -7.93 -2.59 9.11
CA ALA A 414 -8.25 -3.97 8.72
C ALA A 414 -7.93 -4.97 9.84
N GLY A 415 -6.78 -4.80 10.50
CA GLY A 415 -6.40 -5.61 11.67
C GLY A 415 -7.37 -5.44 12.84
N LEU A 416 -7.82 -4.21 13.10
CA LEU A 416 -8.77 -3.89 14.16
C LEU A 416 -10.16 -4.50 13.89
N GLU A 417 -10.65 -4.39 12.65
CA GLU A 417 -11.93 -4.99 12.25
C GLU A 417 -11.91 -6.52 12.40
N LEU A 418 -10.83 -7.17 11.96
CA LEU A 418 -10.64 -8.61 12.14
C LEU A 418 -10.56 -8.98 13.62
N TYR A 419 -9.78 -8.24 14.42
CA TYR A 419 -9.69 -8.46 15.86
C TYR A 419 -11.07 -8.39 16.54
N ASN A 420 -11.88 -7.40 16.16
CA ASN A 420 -13.24 -7.22 16.69
C ASN A 420 -14.16 -8.42 16.43
N LYS A 421 -13.92 -9.22 15.39
CA LYS A 421 -14.64 -10.48 15.13
C LYS A 421 -14.18 -11.63 16.03
N THR A 422 -12.96 -11.56 16.57
CA THR A 422 -12.34 -12.66 17.35
C THR A 422 -12.33 -12.43 18.86
N LYS A 423 -12.45 -11.18 19.31
CA LYS A 423 -12.22 -10.80 20.71
C LYS A 423 -13.16 -11.48 21.72
N ASP A 424 -14.37 -11.81 21.29
CA ASP A 424 -15.43 -12.42 22.10
C ASP A 424 -15.52 -13.95 21.94
N SER A 425 -14.46 -14.57 21.43
CA SER A 425 -14.32 -16.03 21.32
C SER A 425 -14.67 -16.75 22.62
N LYS A 426 -15.35 -17.89 22.50
CA LYS A 426 -15.67 -18.76 23.65
C LYS A 426 -14.61 -19.84 23.88
N LYS A 427 -13.72 -20.08 22.91
CA LYS A 427 -12.68 -21.10 22.94
C LYS A 427 -11.30 -20.45 22.95
N LYS A 428 -10.99 -19.71 24.03
CA LYS A 428 -9.72 -19.01 24.21
C LYS A 428 -8.70 -19.91 24.88
N VAL A 429 -7.52 -20.07 24.29
CA VAL A 429 -6.39 -20.79 24.89
C VAL A 429 -5.20 -19.87 25.09
N GLU A 430 -4.28 -20.27 25.96
CA GLU A 430 -2.99 -19.57 26.14
C GLU A 430 -2.13 -19.68 24.88
N ILE A 431 -1.22 -18.72 24.71
CA ILE A 431 -0.25 -18.74 23.61
C ILE A 431 0.84 -19.75 23.95
N ASP A 432 1.19 -20.60 23.00
CA ASP A 432 2.23 -21.63 23.12
C ASP A 432 3.30 -21.50 22.02
N ASP A 433 4.37 -22.30 22.12
CA ASP A 433 5.50 -22.32 21.19
C ASP A 433 5.51 -23.54 20.25
N ALA A 434 4.39 -24.28 20.13
CA ALA A 434 4.34 -25.54 19.39
C ALA A 434 4.68 -25.39 17.91
N PHE A 435 4.42 -24.22 17.33
CA PHE A 435 4.67 -23.92 15.92
C PHE A 435 6.05 -23.31 15.64
N LYS A 436 6.89 -23.06 16.66
CA LYS A 436 8.19 -22.40 16.46
C LYS A 436 9.10 -23.15 15.47
N ASN A 437 9.35 -24.43 15.72
CA ASN A 437 10.21 -25.23 14.83
C ASN A 437 9.59 -25.41 13.44
N TYR A 438 8.25 -25.46 13.37
CA TYR A 438 7.52 -25.56 12.12
C TYR A 438 7.70 -24.31 11.27
N SER A 439 7.61 -23.12 11.88
CA SER A 439 7.82 -21.85 11.19
C SER A 439 9.28 -21.59 10.81
N ASP A 440 10.25 -22.00 11.64
CA ASP A 440 11.69 -21.85 11.36
C ASP A 440 12.08 -22.50 10.02
N ASN A 441 11.51 -23.67 9.71
CA ASN A 441 11.76 -24.38 8.44
C ASN A 441 11.31 -23.59 7.20
N TYR A 442 10.13 -22.95 7.25
CA TYR A 442 9.62 -22.15 6.13
C TYR A 442 10.40 -20.85 5.94
N ILE A 443 10.89 -20.22 7.02
CA ILE A 443 11.78 -19.06 6.93
C ILE A 443 13.05 -19.45 6.19
N ILE A 444 13.72 -20.52 6.63
CA ILE A 444 14.97 -20.99 6.01
C ILE A 444 14.75 -21.29 4.52
N ALA A 445 13.69 -22.05 4.18
CA ALA A 445 13.37 -22.37 2.79
C ALA A 445 13.12 -21.12 1.93
N SER A 446 12.46 -20.10 2.49
CA SER A 446 12.21 -18.83 1.81
C SER A 446 13.52 -18.05 1.59
N GLU A 447 14.38 -17.96 2.61
CA GLU A 447 15.66 -17.24 2.53
C GLU A 447 16.64 -17.87 1.53
N GLU A 448 16.70 -19.20 1.50
CA GLU A 448 17.55 -19.92 0.55
C GLU A 448 17.09 -19.72 -0.90
N SER A 449 15.77 -19.65 -1.12
CA SER A 449 15.17 -19.64 -2.46
C SER A 449 14.95 -18.24 -3.04
N ILE A 450 14.82 -17.20 -2.20
CA ILE A 450 14.48 -15.84 -2.67
C ILE A 450 15.55 -15.26 -3.59
N ASN A 451 16.81 -15.68 -3.43
CA ASN A 451 17.92 -15.23 -4.25
C ASN A 451 17.87 -15.72 -5.71
N SER A 452 17.00 -16.70 -6.01
CA SER A 452 16.74 -17.17 -7.37
C SER A 452 15.74 -16.32 -8.13
N ILE A 453 15.05 -15.39 -7.46
CA ILE A 453 14.11 -14.44 -8.10
C ILE A 453 14.86 -13.17 -8.51
N PRO A 454 14.60 -12.51 -9.65
CA PRO A 454 15.19 -11.21 -9.97
C PRO A 454 14.90 -10.13 -8.91
N GLU A 455 15.86 -9.27 -8.58
CA GLU A 455 15.75 -8.29 -7.48
C GLU A 455 14.55 -7.35 -7.61
N ASP A 456 14.25 -6.91 -8.84
CA ASP A 456 13.10 -6.06 -9.18
C ASP A 456 11.74 -6.74 -8.97
N GLN A 457 11.71 -8.06 -8.77
CA GLN A 457 10.51 -8.86 -8.53
C GLN A 457 10.39 -9.32 -7.06
N ARG A 458 11.37 -8.99 -6.20
CA ARG A 458 11.41 -9.46 -4.80
C ARG A 458 10.62 -8.62 -3.83
N THR A 459 10.14 -7.43 -4.20
CA THR A 459 9.59 -6.45 -3.23
C THR A 459 8.47 -7.01 -2.34
N ASP A 460 7.49 -7.72 -2.90
CA ASP A 460 6.42 -8.34 -2.07
C ASP A 460 6.94 -9.53 -1.26
N LEU A 461 7.87 -10.31 -1.81
CA LEU A 461 8.48 -11.47 -1.16
C LEU A 461 9.28 -11.05 0.08
N GLU A 462 10.11 -10.01 -0.06
CA GLU A 462 10.90 -9.44 1.02
C GLU A 462 10.02 -8.82 2.11
N ARG A 463 8.94 -8.13 1.72
CA ARG A 463 7.95 -7.59 2.67
C ARG A 463 7.32 -8.71 3.51
N ARG A 464 6.88 -9.81 2.88
CA ARG A 464 6.28 -10.95 3.59
C ARG A 464 7.29 -11.69 4.46
N LEU A 465 8.52 -11.87 3.99
CA LEU A 465 9.59 -12.47 4.77
C LEU A 465 9.98 -11.60 5.98
N SER A 466 10.03 -10.28 5.82
CA SER A 466 10.23 -9.33 6.92
C SER A 466 9.10 -9.43 7.94
N SER A 467 7.85 -9.52 7.49
CA SER A 467 6.68 -9.76 8.35
C SER A 467 6.81 -11.06 9.14
N ALA A 468 7.20 -12.16 8.49
CA ALA A 468 7.42 -13.44 9.17
C ALA A 468 8.51 -13.35 10.25
N LYS A 469 9.67 -12.76 9.93
CA LYS A 469 10.76 -12.58 10.90
C LYS A 469 10.35 -11.71 12.09
N LYS A 470 9.55 -10.69 11.85
CA LYS A 470 9.03 -9.81 12.91
C LYS A 470 7.98 -10.52 13.77
N ALA A 471 7.12 -11.33 13.16
CA ALA A 471 6.21 -12.21 13.88
C ALA A 471 6.97 -13.17 14.80
N ASP A 472 8.05 -13.78 14.32
CA ASP A 472 8.90 -14.67 15.11
C ASP A 472 9.53 -13.96 16.32
N TYR A 473 10.03 -12.74 16.11
CA TYR A 473 10.54 -11.89 17.19
C TYR A 473 9.47 -11.60 18.27
N TYR A 474 8.19 -11.54 17.90
CA TYR A 474 7.06 -11.40 18.84
C TYR A 474 6.53 -12.72 19.38
N SER A 475 7.17 -13.85 19.05
CA SER A 475 6.68 -15.20 19.39
C SER A 475 5.29 -15.49 18.81
N TRP A 476 4.96 -14.89 17.67
CA TRP A 476 3.70 -15.11 16.94
C TRP A 476 3.86 -16.27 15.96
N TYR A 477 4.23 -17.46 16.44
CA TYR A 477 4.65 -18.57 15.59
C TYR A 477 3.60 -19.03 14.57
N LEU A 478 2.31 -18.89 14.88
CA LEU A 478 1.23 -19.12 13.90
C LEU A 478 1.28 -18.11 12.74
N VAL A 479 1.52 -16.84 13.03
CA VAL A 479 1.66 -15.79 12.01
C VAL A 479 2.95 -16.01 11.22
N THR A 480 4.05 -16.35 11.90
CA THR A 480 5.32 -16.70 11.27
C THR A 480 5.13 -17.83 10.26
N ALA A 481 4.42 -18.90 10.65
CA ALA A 481 4.13 -20.03 9.75
C ALA A 481 3.33 -19.61 8.52
N PHE A 482 2.26 -18.82 8.69
CA PHE A 482 1.42 -18.37 7.58
C PHE A 482 2.16 -17.40 6.62
N ASP A 483 2.90 -16.42 7.15
CA ASP A 483 3.62 -15.44 6.32
C ASP A 483 4.79 -16.10 5.58
N SER A 484 5.59 -16.94 6.26
CA SER A 484 6.71 -17.63 5.63
C SER A 484 6.26 -18.66 4.59
N ALA A 485 5.18 -19.41 4.85
CA ALA A 485 4.57 -20.29 3.85
C ALA A 485 4.04 -19.50 2.64
N SER A 486 3.46 -18.31 2.86
CA SER A 486 3.02 -17.44 1.77
C SER A 486 4.18 -16.94 0.91
N THR A 487 5.30 -16.55 1.53
CA THR A 487 6.52 -16.17 0.79
C THR A 487 7.02 -17.33 -0.05
N TYR A 488 7.15 -18.52 0.56
CA TYR A 488 7.62 -19.71 -0.11
C TYR A 488 6.73 -20.13 -1.29
N ALA A 489 5.40 -20.05 -1.12
CA ALA A 489 4.43 -20.29 -2.18
C ALA A 489 4.65 -19.40 -3.40
N LEU A 490 4.88 -18.10 -3.18
CA LEU A 490 5.09 -17.15 -4.28
C LEU A 490 6.43 -17.34 -4.98
N ILE A 491 7.49 -17.72 -4.23
CA ILE A 491 8.77 -18.10 -4.83
C ILE A 491 8.59 -19.32 -5.74
N LYS A 492 7.92 -20.38 -5.24
CA LYS A 492 7.61 -21.57 -6.05
C LYS A 492 6.82 -21.23 -7.31
N ALA A 493 5.75 -20.46 -7.17
CA ALA A 493 4.92 -20.04 -8.30
C ALA A 493 5.75 -19.29 -9.35
N SER A 494 6.65 -18.41 -8.93
CA SER A 494 7.52 -17.67 -9.84
C SER A 494 8.50 -18.59 -10.57
N LEU A 495 9.19 -19.47 -9.84
CA LEU A 495 10.19 -20.39 -10.42
C LEU A 495 9.57 -21.42 -11.36
N GLU A 496 8.42 -21.99 -10.98
CA GLU A 496 7.77 -23.02 -11.78
C GLU A 496 7.03 -22.46 -13.01
N SER A 497 6.76 -21.13 -13.06
CA SER A 497 6.04 -20.48 -14.16
C SER A 497 6.88 -19.57 -15.07
N GLU A 498 8.17 -19.38 -14.79
CA GLU A 498 9.02 -18.37 -15.44
C GLU A 498 9.04 -18.52 -16.97
N ASN A 499 9.10 -19.77 -17.47
CA ASN A 499 9.29 -20.09 -18.89
C ASN A 499 8.19 -20.96 -19.51
N LEU A 500 7.04 -21.09 -18.85
CA LEU A 500 5.93 -21.88 -19.39
C LEU A 500 5.22 -21.15 -20.53
N SER A 501 4.87 -21.89 -21.59
CA SER A 501 3.89 -21.44 -22.58
C SER A 501 2.49 -21.31 -21.97
N LEU A 502 1.56 -20.66 -22.69
CA LEU A 502 0.16 -20.53 -22.23
C LEU A 502 -0.47 -21.88 -21.93
N ASP A 503 -0.34 -22.85 -22.83
CA ASP A 503 -0.91 -24.20 -22.68
C ASP A 503 -0.32 -24.92 -21.46
N GLU A 504 1.00 -24.88 -21.29
CA GLU A 504 1.70 -25.51 -20.17
C GLU A 504 1.31 -24.87 -18.83
N ALA A 505 1.26 -23.55 -18.79
CA ALA A 505 0.88 -22.81 -17.58
C ALA A 505 -0.60 -23.04 -17.22
N SER A 506 -1.49 -23.07 -18.21
CA SER A 506 -2.92 -23.35 -18.02
C SER A 506 -3.13 -24.76 -17.47
N ALA A 507 -2.44 -25.76 -18.03
CA ALA A 507 -2.50 -27.14 -17.56
C ALA A 507 -1.95 -27.29 -16.13
N LEU A 508 -0.86 -26.61 -15.79
CA LEU A 508 -0.32 -26.57 -14.43
C LEU A 508 -1.32 -25.95 -13.44
N LEU A 509 -1.92 -24.81 -13.82
CA LEU A 509 -2.91 -24.13 -12.98
C LEU A 509 -4.15 -25.01 -12.73
N GLU A 510 -4.67 -25.66 -13.78
CA GLU A 510 -5.78 -26.61 -13.64
C GLU A 510 -5.45 -27.77 -12.72
N THR A 511 -4.27 -28.36 -12.89
CA THR A 511 -3.80 -29.48 -12.06
C THR A 511 -3.75 -29.07 -10.59
N LYS A 512 -3.12 -27.94 -10.29
CA LYS A 512 -3.01 -27.39 -8.94
C LYS A 512 -4.36 -27.05 -8.32
N ILE A 513 -5.29 -26.47 -9.09
CA ILE A 513 -6.65 -26.18 -8.62
C ILE A 513 -7.35 -27.49 -8.19
N ASN A 514 -7.25 -28.52 -9.02
CA ASN A 514 -7.88 -29.81 -8.75
C ASN A 514 -7.28 -30.51 -7.52
N GLU A 515 -5.96 -30.43 -7.32
CA GLU A 515 -5.27 -30.98 -6.15
C GLU A 515 -5.77 -30.32 -4.85
N VAL A 516 -5.84 -28.98 -4.82
CA VAL A 516 -6.32 -28.25 -3.64
C VAL A 516 -7.81 -28.50 -3.41
N ASP A 517 -8.64 -28.54 -4.46
CA ASP A 517 -10.07 -28.86 -4.35
C ASP A 517 -10.31 -30.26 -3.76
N ALA A 518 -9.53 -31.26 -4.19
CA ALA A 518 -9.61 -32.61 -3.65
C ALA A 518 -9.23 -32.64 -2.16
N ASN A 519 -8.16 -31.94 -1.79
CA ASN A 519 -7.70 -31.81 -0.41
C ASN A 519 -8.75 -31.15 0.50
N LEU A 520 -9.36 -30.05 0.06
CA LEU A 520 -10.46 -29.41 0.76
C LEU A 520 -11.66 -30.33 0.91
N SER A 521 -12.06 -31.01 -0.17
CA SER A 521 -13.21 -31.91 -0.16
C SER A 521 -13.05 -33.08 0.84
N LEU A 522 -11.82 -33.52 1.08
CA LEU A 522 -11.51 -34.60 2.03
C LEU A 522 -11.45 -34.14 3.49
N LYS A 523 -10.97 -32.93 3.77
CA LYS A 523 -10.67 -32.48 5.14
C LYS A 523 -11.58 -31.39 5.68
N GLN A 524 -12.33 -30.71 4.81
CA GLN A 524 -13.19 -29.61 5.23
C GLN A 524 -14.29 -30.11 6.17
N SER A 525 -14.47 -29.34 7.25
CA SER A 525 -15.56 -29.54 8.19
C SER A 525 -15.89 -28.20 8.85
N LYS A 526 -16.96 -28.16 9.66
CA LYS A 526 -17.28 -26.96 10.44
C LYS A 526 -16.14 -26.54 11.40
N GLU A 527 -15.30 -27.48 11.81
CA GLU A 527 -14.16 -27.23 12.71
C GLU A 527 -12.87 -26.91 11.94
N LYS A 528 -12.83 -27.26 10.64
CA LYS A 528 -11.73 -26.99 9.72
C LYS A 528 -12.25 -26.26 8.48
N PRO A 529 -12.59 -24.96 8.58
CA PRO A 529 -13.20 -24.22 7.48
C PRO A 529 -12.23 -23.86 6.34
N PHE A 530 -10.91 -23.81 6.60
CA PHE A 530 -9.87 -23.48 5.60
C PHE A 530 -10.17 -22.20 4.82
N ILE A 531 -10.44 -21.12 5.56
CA ILE A 531 -10.95 -19.85 5.05
C ILE A 531 -10.01 -19.26 3.99
N TRP A 532 -8.73 -19.05 4.33
CA TRP A 532 -7.80 -18.37 3.43
C TRP A 532 -7.46 -19.24 2.21
N THR A 533 -7.29 -20.55 2.41
CA THR A 533 -7.17 -21.52 1.32
C THR A 533 -8.32 -21.37 0.33
N ARG A 534 -9.57 -21.40 0.82
CA ARG A 534 -10.74 -21.30 -0.06
C ARG A 534 -10.80 -19.97 -0.81
N LEU A 535 -10.53 -18.85 -0.13
CA LEU A 535 -10.55 -17.53 -0.75
C LEU A 535 -9.53 -17.42 -1.89
N TYR A 536 -8.31 -17.93 -1.69
CA TYR A 536 -7.28 -17.93 -2.73
C TYR A 536 -7.62 -18.90 -3.87
N LEU A 537 -8.13 -20.09 -3.58
CA LEU A 537 -8.55 -21.06 -4.57
C LEU A 537 -9.69 -20.55 -5.46
N ASP A 538 -10.72 -19.93 -4.86
CA ASP A 538 -11.84 -19.34 -5.58
C ASP A 538 -11.36 -18.25 -6.55
N HIS A 539 -10.31 -17.50 -6.18
CA HIS A 539 -9.71 -16.50 -7.05
C HIS A 539 -8.76 -17.10 -8.11
N ALA A 540 -8.04 -18.17 -7.81
CA ALA A 540 -7.29 -18.92 -8.82
C ALA A 540 -8.21 -19.46 -9.93
N LYS A 541 -9.39 -19.98 -9.56
CA LYS A 541 -10.44 -20.41 -10.49
C LYS A 541 -11.00 -19.26 -11.34
N TYR A 542 -11.14 -18.06 -10.76
CA TYR A 542 -11.50 -16.86 -11.51
C TYR A 542 -10.48 -16.55 -12.59
N PHE A 543 -9.20 -16.54 -12.22
CA PHE A 543 -8.11 -16.26 -13.15
C PHE A 543 -8.00 -17.31 -14.26
N LEU A 544 -8.21 -18.59 -13.96
CA LEU A 544 -8.26 -19.63 -14.99
C LEU A 544 -9.43 -19.40 -15.97
N ARG A 545 -10.63 -19.06 -15.49
CA ARG A 545 -11.78 -18.77 -16.38
C ARG A 545 -11.54 -17.52 -17.21
N SER A 546 -10.97 -16.48 -16.60
CA SER A 546 -10.58 -15.25 -17.27
C SER A 546 -9.53 -15.52 -18.35
N ALA A 547 -8.55 -16.39 -18.06
CA ALA A 547 -7.54 -16.80 -19.03
C ALA A 547 -8.16 -17.48 -20.25
N LYS A 548 -8.99 -18.50 -20.05
CA LYS A 548 -9.69 -19.21 -21.13
C LYS A 548 -10.53 -18.27 -21.99
N PHE A 549 -11.23 -17.35 -21.35
CA PHE A 549 -12.01 -16.35 -22.05
C PHE A 549 -11.14 -15.46 -22.94
N TYR A 550 -9.99 -14.97 -22.45
CA TYR A 550 -9.10 -14.14 -23.26
C TYR A 550 -8.39 -14.93 -24.35
N GLU A 551 -8.06 -16.20 -24.09
CA GLU A 551 -7.52 -17.12 -25.07
C GLU A 551 -8.50 -17.36 -26.23
N GLU A 552 -9.79 -17.59 -25.94
CA GLU A 552 -10.86 -17.73 -26.94
C GLU A 552 -11.08 -16.49 -27.81
N GLN A 553 -10.61 -15.32 -27.35
CA GLN A 553 -10.70 -14.04 -28.03
C GLN A 553 -9.38 -13.65 -28.71
N ASP A 554 -8.43 -14.58 -28.86
CA ASP A 554 -7.09 -14.38 -29.45
C ASP A 554 -6.19 -13.40 -28.66
N TYR A 555 -6.45 -13.19 -27.35
CA TYR A 555 -5.63 -12.38 -26.44
C TYR A 555 -4.68 -13.25 -25.59
N ALA A 556 -3.81 -14.02 -26.25
CA ALA A 556 -2.91 -14.99 -25.61
C ALA A 556 -2.02 -14.39 -24.48
N SER A 557 -1.53 -13.17 -24.66
CA SER A 557 -0.71 -12.48 -23.65
C SER A 557 -1.49 -12.19 -22.36
N THR A 558 -2.73 -11.72 -22.50
CA THR A 558 -3.62 -11.46 -21.37
C THR A 558 -4.03 -12.77 -20.72
N ALA A 559 -4.32 -13.81 -21.51
CA ALA A 559 -4.61 -15.14 -20.99
C ALA A 559 -3.46 -15.65 -20.12
N LEU A 560 -2.21 -15.57 -20.60
CA LEU A 560 -1.02 -16.02 -19.87
C LEU A 560 -0.82 -15.23 -18.56
N GLU A 561 -1.04 -13.92 -18.56
CA GLU A 561 -0.98 -13.09 -17.34
C GLU A 561 -2.03 -13.52 -16.31
N LYS A 562 -3.26 -13.81 -16.78
CA LYS A 562 -4.32 -14.34 -15.91
C LYS A 562 -3.92 -15.70 -15.36
N VAL A 563 -3.36 -16.60 -16.17
CA VAL A 563 -2.85 -17.89 -15.69
C VAL A 563 -1.75 -17.71 -14.65
N LYS A 564 -0.74 -16.87 -14.89
CA LYS A 564 0.35 -16.61 -13.92
C LYS A 564 -0.19 -16.05 -12.60
N SER A 565 -1.16 -15.14 -12.65
CA SER A 565 -1.85 -14.63 -11.46
C SER A 565 -2.61 -15.76 -10.73
N GLY A 566 -3.28 -16.63 -11.48
CA GLY A 566 -3.93 -17.83 -10.95
C GLY A 566 -2.95 -18.80 -10.31
N LEU A 567 -1.76 -18.99 -10.88
CA LEU A 567 -0.69 -19.81 -10.33
C LEU A 567 -0.24 -19.24 -8.97
N SER A 568 0.11 -17.96 -8.88
CA SER A 568 0.47 -17.35 -7.60
C SER A 568 -0.57 -17.60 -6.50
N LEU A 569 -1.86 -17.51 -6.83
CA LEU A 569 -2.96 -17.72 -5.88
C LEU A 569 -3.17 -19.20 -5.53
N VAL A 570 -3.02 -20.13 -6.47
CA VAL A 570 -3.21 -21.55 -6.16
C VAL A 570 -2.04 -22.11 -5.34
N TYR A 571 -0.80 -21.66 -5.55
CA TYR A 571 0.33 -22.02 -4.68
C TYR A 571 0.15 -21.43 -3.28
N LEU A 572 -0.32 -20.17 -3.16
CA LEU A 572 -0.70 -19.61 -1.86
C LEU A 572 -1.76 -20.48 -1.17
N SER A 573 -2.78 -20.88 -1.91
CA SER A 573 -3.85 -21.75 -1.40
C SER A 573 -3.31 -23.10 -0.92
N GLU A 574 -2.44 -23.74 -1.69
CA GLU A 574 -1.82 -25.04 -1.39
C GLU A 574 -0.97 -25.00 -0.12
N GLU A 575 -0.06 -24.04 -0.01
CA GLU A 575 0.82 -23.93 1.18
C GLU A 575 0.01 -23.52 2.42
N LEU A 576 -0.96 -22.60 2.29
CA LEU A 576 -1.82 -22.22 3.41
C LEU A 576 -2.76 -23.35 3.85
N PHE A 577 -3.16 -24.25 2.95
CA PHE A 577 -3.89 -25.47 3.32
C PHE A 577 -3.03 -26.35 4.23
N THR A 578 -1.76 -26.54 3.86
CA THR A 578 -0.81 -27.38 4.61
C THR A 578 -0.58 -26.83 6.01
N VAL A 579 -0.34 -25.53 6.14
CA VAL A 579 -0.19 -24.86 7.44
C VAL A 579 -1.47 -24.94 8.25
N SER A 580 -2.61 -24.60 7.64
CA SER A 580 -3.91 -24.58 8.34
C SER A 580 -4.31 -25.97 8.84
N ASP A 581 -4.07 -27.04 8.06
CA ASP A 581 -4.41 -28.40 8.51
C ASP A 581 -3.54 -28.84 9.68
N SER A 582 -2.27 -28.41 9.71
CA SER A 582 -1.37 -28.65 10.84
C SER A 582 -1.87 -27.92 12.09
N VAL A 583 -2.25 -26.65 11.97
CA VAL A 583 -2.83 -25.83 13.05
C VAL A 583 -4.12 -26.44 13.58
N TYR A 584 -5.05 -26.80 12.70
CA TYR A 584 -6.30 -27.42 13.12
C TYR A 584 -6.11 -28.79 13.76
N SER A 585 -5.14 -29.57 13.29
CA SER A 585 -4.87 -30.89 13.86
C SER A 585 -4.24 -30.77 15.26
N TYR A 586 -3.37 -29.79 15.48
CA TYR A 586 -2.81 -29.50 16.80
C TYR A 586 -3.90 -29.07 17.79
N TYR A 587 -4.63 -28.00 17.47
CA TYR A 587 -5.65 -27.45 18.35
C TYR A 587 -6.93 -28.29 18.44
N GLY A 588 -7.17 -29.18 17.47
CA GLY A 588 -8.30 -30.11 17.50
C GLY A 588 -8.25 -31.12 18.66
N SER A 589 -7.09 -31.27 19.31
CA SER A 589 -6.93 -32.09 20.52
C SER A 589 -7.35 -31.39 21.81
N PHE A 590 -7.54 -30.07 21.79
CA PHE A 590 -7.82 -29.27 22.98
C PHE A 590 -9.27 -29.43 23.45
N THR A 591 -9.47 -29.40 24.76
CA THR A 591 -10.75 -29.59 25.44
C THR A 591 -11.10 -28.37 26.30
N GLU A 592 -12.29 -28.36 26.91
CA GLU A 592 -12.71 -27.26 27.81
C GLU A 592 -11.75 -27.01 28.98
N LYS A 593 -10.94 -28.00 29.38
CA LYS A 593 -9.95 -27.87 30.46
C LYS A 593 -8.78 -26.98 30.07
N ASP A 594 -8.52 -26.85 28.78
CA ASP A 594 -7.41 -26.09 28.22
C ASP A 594 -7.81 -24.62 27.97
N PHE A 595 -9.10 -24.29 28.12
CA PHE A 595 -9.60 -22.94 27.89
C PHE A 595 -9.32 -22.01 29.08
N ILE A 596 -8.91 -20.79 28.78
CA ILE A 596 -8.68 -19.73 29.77
C ILE A 596 -9.98 -19.50 30.57
N GLY A 597 -9.88 -19.60 31.90
CA GLY A 597 -11.01 -19.41 32.82
C GLY A 597 -11.79 -20.68 33.20
N ALA A 598 -11.33 -21.86 32.78
CA ALA A 598 -11.87 -23.13 33.26
C ALA A 598 -11.61 -23.31 34.78
N LYS A 599 -12.64 -23.67 35.57
CA LYS A 599 -12.51 -23.88 37.03
C LYS A 599 -11.57 -25.07 37.35
N LYS A 600 -10.41 -24.81 37.97
CA LYS A 600 -9.53 -25.86 38.54
C LYS A 600 -9.92 -26.21 40.00
N PRO A 601 -9.74 -27.47 40.47
CA PRO A 601 -9.93 -27.86 41.87
C PRO A 601 -8.75 -27.40 42.77
N LEU A 602 -9.07 -27.01 44.01
CA LEU A 602 -8.12 -26.48 45.04
C LEU A 602 -7.30 -27.58 45.76
N ILE A 603 -6.00 -27.33 45.98
CA ILE A 603 -5.13 -28.06 46.94
C ILE A 603 -4.22 -27.04 47.67
N SER A 604 -3.98 -27.23 48.99
CA SER A 604 -3.37 -26.27 49.94
C SER A 604 -2.11 -26.78 50.69
N SER A 605 -1.18 -25.89 51.12
CA SER A 605 -0.21 -26.14 52.23
C SER A 605 0.47 -24.86 52.84
N GLU A 606 0.95 -24.94 54.10
CA GLU A 606 1.35 -23.87 55.08
C GLU A 606 2.89 -23.60 55.27
N PRO A 607 3.34 -22.54 56.05
CA PRO A 607 4.76 -22.07 56.18
C PRO A 607 5.39 -21.98 57.62
N ASN A 608 6.71 -21.71 57.73
CA ASN A 608 7.47 -21.32 58.97
C ASN A 608 8.66 -20.34 58.71
N LEU A 609 8.82 -19.20 59.42
CA LEU A 609 9.66 -18.85 60.63
C LEU A 609 11.19 -18.98 60.41
N VAL A 610 12.03 -17.94 60.48
CA VAL A 610 12.59 -17.28 61.70
C VAL A 610 13.31 -15.98 61.28
N ASP A 611 13.07 -14.87 62.00
CA ASP A 611 13.75 -13.59 61.82
C ASP A 611 13.83 -12.93 63.22
N SER A 612 14.98 -12.94 63.90
CA SER A 612 15.17 -12.08 65.09
C SER A 612 16.65 -11.95 65.48
N LEU A 613 17.28 -10.85 65.06
CA LEU A 613 18.30 -10.06 65.78
C LEU A 613 18.95 -9.15 64.73
N LEU A 614 18.62 -7.85 64.70
CA LEU A 614 19.45 -6.75 64.11
C LEU A 614 18.72 -5.39 64.13
N ILE A 615 17.80 -5.16 65.08
CA ILE A 615 17.06 -3.89 65.19
C ILE A 615 17.56 -3.16 66.43
N ALA A 616 18.69 -2.46 66.31
CA ALA A 616 19.11 -1.48 67.33
C ALA A 616 19.89 -0.28 66.76
N SER A 617 20.45 -0.35 65.54
CA SER A 617 21.34 0.71 65.02
C SER A 617 20.69 1.70 64.03
N ALA A 618 19.48 1.47 63.54
CA ALA A 618 18.89 2.25 62.44
C ALA A 618 18.24 3.59 62.84
N PHE A 619 18.01 3.84 64.13
CA PHE A 619 17.17 4.95 64.57
C PHE A 619 17.84 6.33 64.47
N VAL A 620 19.17 6.39 64.40
CA VAL A 620 19.93 7.65 64.34
C VAL A 620 20.06 8.19 62.90
N LEU A 621 19.91 7.33 61.88
CA LEU A 621 20.04 7.75 60.47
C LEU A 621 18.76 8.38 59.89
N LEU A 622 17.61 8.07 60.49
CA LEU A 622 16.28 8.44 59.97
C LEU A 622 15.97 9.93 60.13
N THR A 623 16.53 10.59 61.15
CA THR A 623 16.27 12.00 61.44
C THR A 623 16.99 12.95 60.49
N LEU A 624 18.13 12.56 59.94
CA LEU A 624 18.91 13.37 58.99
C LEU A 624 18.28 13.40 57.59
N ILE A 625 17.60 12.32 57.20
CA ILE A 625 16.98 12.15 55.86
C ILE A 625 15.71 13.00 55.72
N LEU A 626 14.97 13.21 56.81
CA LEU A 626 13.70 13.94 56.79
C LEU A 626 13.87 15.45 56.52
N VAL A 627 15.01 16.03 56.88
CA VAL A 627 15.31 17.46 56.61
C VAL A 627 15.62 17.71 55.13
N ILE A 628 16.26 16.75 54.45
CA ILE A 628 16.60 16.84 53.02
C ILE A 628 15.34 16.61 52.16
N ALA A 629 14.41 15.77 52.62
CA ALA A 629 13.15 15.50 51.93
C ALA A 629 12.23 16.73 51.87
N GLY A 630 12.22 17.57 52.91
CA GLY A 630 11.41 18.80 52.94
C GLY A 630 11.79 19.82 51.87
N TYR A 631 13.08 19.91 51.54
CA TYR A 631 13.60 20.84 50.53
C TYR A 631 13.28 20.41 49.08
N LEU A 632 13.18 19.09 48.84
CA LEU A 632 12.91 18.55 47.49
C LEU A 632 11.43 18.59 47.09
N ILE A 633 10.51 18.69 48.05
CA ILE A 633 9.06 18.67 47.81
C ILE A 633 8.56 19.98 47.19
N ILE A 634 9.20 21.13 47.49
CA ILE A 634 8.79 22.45 46.98
C ILE A 634 9.14 22.63 45.49
N ARG A 635 10.07 21.84 44.94
CA ARG A 635 10.51 21.95 43.53
C ARG A 635 9.65 21.12 42.54
N LYS A 636 8.73 20.28 43.01
CA LYS A 636 8.02 19.26 42.20
C LYS A 636 6.60 19.65 41.74
N THR A 637 6.35 20.93 41.48
CA THR A 637 5.11 21.41 40.83
C THR A 637 5.41 22.10 39.52
N LYS A 638 5.84 21.32 38.52
CA LYS A 638 5.74 21.64 37.09
C LYS A 638 5.09 20.43 36.41
N GLU A 639 4.04 20.67 35.64
CA GLU A 639 3.18 19.65 35.02
C GLU A 639 3.97 18.57 34.27
N GLN A 640 3.73 17.29 34.55
CA GLN A 640 4.28 16.17 33.78
C GLN A 640 3.33 15.77 32.64
N SER A 641 3.88 15.51 31.45
CA SER A 641 3.15 15.00 30.27
C SER A 641 2.64 13.57 30.48
N LEU A 642 1.66 13.13 29.68
CA LEU A 642 1.13 11.76 29.74
C LEU A 642 2.20 10.70 29.40
N GLU A 643 3.10 11.00 28.46
CA GLU A 643 4.26 10.14 28.15
C GLU A 643 5.17 9.95 29.38
N SER A 644 5.45 11.02 30.13
CA SER A 644 6.21 10.92 31.37
C SER A 644 5.51 10.03 32.40
N GLN A 645 4.18 9.95 32.38
CA GLN A 645 3.41 9.04 33.24
C GLN A 645 3.49 7.60 32.72
N LEU A 646 3.43 7.39 31.40
CA LEU A 646 3.59 6.08 30.77
C LEU A 646 4.96 5.46 31.11
N ASP A 647 6.02 6.24 30.99
CA ASP A 647 7.38 5.81 31.34
C ASP A 647 7.54 5.54 32.84
N GLU A 648 6.87 6.33 33.68
CA GLU A 648 6.82 6.09 35.12
C GLU A 648 6.16 4.75 35.44
N ILE A 649 5.03 4.41 34.80
CA ILE A 649 4.36 3.12 35.01
C ILE A 649 5.16 1.96 34.42
N ARG A 650 5.79 2.12 33.25
CA ARG A 650 6.71 1.11 32.69
C ARG A 650 7.87 0.82 33.62
N ASN A 651 8.43 1.85 34.24
CA ASN A 651 9.49 1.70 35.24
C ASN A 651 8.97 0.97 36.50
N LEU A 652 7.76 1.28 36.97
CA LEU A 652 7.15 0.55 38.10
C LEU A 652 6.88 -0.93 37.77
N LYS A 653 6.45 -1.22 36.54
CA LYS A 653 6.29 -2.59 36.03
C LYS A 653 7.63 -3.35 36.06
N ARG A 654 8.68 -2.76 35.49
CA ARG A 654 10.05 -3.31 35.55
C ARG A 654 10.55 -3.51 36.98
N GLN A 655 10.21 -2.60 37.89
CA GLN A 655 10.56 -2.75 39.31
C GLN A 655 9.82 -3.93 39.94
N ALA A 656 8.55 -4.15 39.63
CA ALA A 656 7.82 -5.33 40.10
C ALA A 656 8.37 -6.63 39.52
N ASP A 657 8.74 -6.66 38.24
CA ASP A 657 9.42 -7.81 37.62
C ASP A 657 10.74 -8.13 38.35
N ASN A 658 11.57 -7.11 38.59
CA ASN A 658 12.80 -7.27 39.35
C ASN A 658 12.53 -7.74 40.79
N MET A 659 11.51 -7.21 41.45
CA MET A 659 11.11 -7.69 42.78
C MET A 659 10.68 -9.16 42.75
N PHE A 660 10.02 -9.63 41.70
CA PHE A 660 9.66 -11.03 41.55
C PHE A 660 10.90 -11.90 41.33
N PHE A 661 11.75 -11.54 40.35
CA PHE A 661 12.98 -12.28 40.05
C PHE A 661 13.97 -12.33 41.24
N THR A 662 13.96 -11.32 42.11
CA THR A 662 14.77 -11.28 43.33
C THR A 662 14.08 -11.90 44.55
N GLY A 663 12.94 -12.57 44.38
CA GLY A 663 12.18 -13.22 45.47
C GLY A 663 11.56 -12.25 46.48
N LYS A 664 11.49 -10.95 46.14
CA LYS A 664 10.95 -9.90 47.02
C LYS A 664 9.42 -9.86 47.03
N ILE A 665 8.72 -10.39 46.04
CA ILE A 665 7.26 -10.53 46.00
C ILE A 665 6.87 -11.94 45.52
N SER A 666 5.71 -12.44 45.94
CA SER A 666 5.18 -13.74 45.49
C SER A 666 4.69 -13.64 44.04
N GLU A 667 4.57 -14.79 43.38
CA GLU A 667 3.99 -14.90 42.03
C GLU A 667 2.57 -14.31 41.95
N GLU A 668 1.72 -14.59 42.96
CA GLU A 668 0.37 -14.01 43.06
C GLU A 668 0.41 -12.48 43.14
N LYS A 669 1.38 -11.92 43.90
CA LYS A 669 1.51 -10.47 44.07
C LYS A 669 2.14 -9.79 42.86
N HIS A 670 3.10 -10.47 42.21
CA HIS A 670 3.67 -10.06 40.93
C HIS A 670 2.58 -10.01 39.86
N SER A 671 1.75 -11.05 39.77
CA SER A 671 0.61 -11.11 38.86
C SER A 671 -0.38 -9.96 39.10
N GLU A 672 -0.77 -9.68 40.35
CA GLU A 672 -1.66 -8.55 40.69
C GLU A 672 -1.08 -7.19 40.27
N LEU A 673 0.21 -6.94 40.57
CA LEU A 673 0.89 -5.70 40.19
C LEU A 673 1.07 -5.59 38.67
N ASN A 674 1.48 -6.67 38.03
CA ASN A 674 1.71 -6.76 36.60
C ASN A 674 0.40 -6.51 35.81
N GLN A 675 -0.70 -7.08 36.29
CA GLN A 675 -2.05 -6.82 35.76
C GLN A 675 -2.44 -5.35 35.94
N GLY A 676 -2.23 -4.78 37.14
CA GLY A 676 -2.53 -3.38 37.44
C GLY A 676 -1.73 -2.38 36.60
N TYR A 677 -0.42 -2.60 36.41
CA TYR A 677 0.40 -1.74 35.56
C TYR A 677 0.10 -1.91 34.09
N SER A 678 -0.13 -3.14 33.63
CA SER A 678 -0.47 -3.39 32.22
C SER A 678 -1.81 -2.75 31.87
N GLN A 679 -2.81 -2.83 32.76
CA GLN A 679 -4.08 -2.12 32.59
C GLN A 679 -3.87 -0.59 32.53
N GLN A 680 -3.03 -0.03 33.39
CA GLN A 680 -2.77 1.41 33.37
C GLN A 680 -1.91 1.88 32.20
N ILE A 681 -0.98 1.06 31.72
CA ILE A 681 -0.22 1.31 30.49
C ILE A 681 -1.19 1.38 29.32
N ASN A 682 -2.14 0.44 29.25
CA ASN A 682 -3.16 0.42 28.21
C ASN A 682 -4.06 1.64 28.31
N ASP A 683 -4.54 1.98 29.51
CA ASP A 683 -5.36 3.19 29.73
C ASP A 683 -4.61 4.49 29.35
N LEU A 684 -3.32 4.59 29.67
CA LEU A 684 -2.50 5.74 29.31
C LEU A 684 -2.23 5.80 27.82
N ARG A 685 -2.01 4.66 27.15
CA ARG A 685 -1.87 4.57 25.70
C ARG A 685 -3.14 4.99 24.99
N LEU A 686 -4.30 4.48 25.44
CA LEU A 686 -5.61 4.90 24.93
C LEU A 686 -5.80 6.41 25.09
N LYS A 687 -5.46 6.98 26.24
CA LYS A 687 -5.53 8.43 26.47
C LYS A 687 -4.55 9.25 25.65
N ILE A 688 -3.34 8.74 25.39
CA ILE A 688 -2.38 9.40 24.50
C ILE A 688 -2.91 9.38 23.06
N GLY A 689 -3.52 8.27 22.64
CA GLY A 689 -4.27 8.17 21.40
C GLY A 689 -5.39 9.19 21.33
N GLU A 690 -6.30 9.21 22.31
CA GLU A 690 -7.41 10.18 22.42
C GLU A 690 -6.91 11.63 22.37
N VAL A 691 -5.84 11.95 23.11
CA VAL A 691 -5.25 13.30 23.10
C VAL A 691 -4.69 13.67 21.74
N SER A 692 -4.06 12.72 21.06
CA SER A 692 -3.55 12.91 19.72
C SER A 692 -4.69 13.07 18.72
N THR A 693 -5.77 12.28 18.83
CA THR A 693 -6.98 12.39 18.00
C THR A 693 -7.63 13.76 18.14
N HIS A 694 -7.92 14.21 19.36
CA HIS A 694 -8.51 15.53 19.60
C HIS A 694 -7.60 16.67 19.13
N LEU A 695 -6.27 16.50 19.20
CA LEU A 695 -5.32 17.50 18.72
C LEU A 695 -5.22 17.51 17.19
N ILE A 696 -5.29 16.36 16.54
CA ILE A 696 -5.38 16.22 15.08
C ILE A 696 -6.69 16.87 14.60
N GLN A 697 -7.83 16.51 15.19
CA GLN A 697 -9.13 17.10 14.87
C GLN A 697 -9.13 18.61 15.06
N SER A 698 -8.54 19.13 16.14
CA SER A 698 -8.40 20.58 16.34
C SER A 698 -7.58 21.25 15.25
N GLU A 699 -6.47 20.64 14.80
CA GLU A 699 -5.66 21.17 13.70
C GLU A 699 -6.36 21.06 12.34
N GLU A 700 -7.04 19.97 12.03
CA GLU A 700 -7.87 19.81 10.82
C GLU A 700 -8.94 20.91 10.75
N LEU A 701 -9.68 21.12 11.85
CA LEU A 701 -10.68 22.18 11.95
C LEU A 701 -10.08 23.59 11.75
N LYS A 702 -8.84 23.82 12.21
CA LYS A 702 -8.12 25.09 11.96
C LYS A 702 -7.71 25.25 10.51
N GLU A 703 -7.24 24.20 9.85
CA GLU A 703 -6.86 24.24 8.45
C GLU A 703 -8.07 24.42 7.54
N GLU A 704 -9.19 23.76 7.84
CA GLU A 704 -10.47 24.01 7.16
C GLU A 704 -10.93 25.46 7.34
N ALA A 705 -10.81 26.02 8.54
CA ALA A 705 -11.14 27.43 8.78
C ALA A 705 -10.24 28.36 7.94
N LYS A 706 -8.94 28.09 7.85
CA LYS A 706 -8.02 28.83 6.97
C LYS A 706 -8.38 28.67 5.49
N ALA A 707 -8.88 27.51 5.09
CA ALA A 707 -9.36 27.28 3.72
C ALA A 707 -10.59 28.14 3.41
N ARG A 708 -11.55 28.24 4.34
CA ARG A 708 -12.70 29.16 4.22
C ARG A 708 -12.26 30.62 4.18
N GLU A 709 -11.28 31.02 4.99
CA GLU A 709 -10.67 32.36 4.94
C GLU A 709 -10.02 32.65 3.57
N ARG A 710 -9.38 31.68 2.93
CA ARG A 710 -8.87 31.79 1.55
C ARG A 710 -10.00 31.92 0.54
N ALA A 711 -11.01 31.05 0.61
CA ALA A 711 -12.18 31.11 -0.28
C ALA A 711 -12.89 32.48 -0.20
N ILE A 712 -13.04 33.03 1.00
CA ILE A 712 -13.56 34.39 1.23
C ILE A 712 -12.70 35.45 0.51
N ARG A 713 -11.37 35.33 0.58
CA ARG A 713 -10.45 36.24 -0.13
C ARG A 713 -10.58 36.12 -1.64
N ASP A 714 -10.74 34.93 -2.18
CA ASP A 714 -10.89 34.73 -3.63
C ASP A 714 -12.26 35.16 -4.14
N LEU A 715 -13.32 34.90 -3.38
CA LEU A 715 -14.66 35.41 -3.64
C LEU A 715 -14.66 36.96 -3.71
N LYS A 716 -13.89 37.61 -2.83
CA LYS A 716 -13.67 39.07 -2.87
C LYS A 716 -12.95 39.52 -4.15
N LYS A 717 -11.93 38.79 -4.60
CA LYS A 717 -11.28 39.07 -5.90
C LYS A 717 -12.25 38.92 -7.08
N LEU A 718 -13.13 37.93 -7.07
CA LEU A 718 -14.14 37.72 -8.12
C LEU A 718 -15.15 38.88 -8.17
N LYS A 719 -15.60 39.36 -7.00
CA LYS A 719 -16.44 40.56 -6.88
C LYS A 719 -15.72 41.80 -7.43
N ASP A 720 -14.47 42.01 -7.01
CA ASP A 720 -13.68 43.18 -7.43
C ASP A 720 -13.45 43.20 -8.95
N LYS A 721 -13.34 42.02 -9.57
CA LYS A 721 -13.27 41.82 -11.03
C LYS A 721 -14.63 41.87 -11.75
N LYS A 722 -15.75 42.04 -11.03
CA LYS A 722 -17.13 42.01 -11.55
C LYS A 722 -17.50 40.70 -12.27
N LEU A 723 -16.88 39.58 -11.87
CA LEU A 723 -17.18 38.25 -12.43
C LEU A 723 -18.38 37.58 -11.77
N ILE A 724 -18.80 38.08 -10.61
CA ILE A 724 -19.99 37.64 -9.86
C ILE A 724 -20.83 38.86 -9.45
N SER A 725 -22.15 38.69 -9.33
CA SER A 725 -23.04 39.75 -8.89
C SER A 725 -22.86 40.04 -7.38
N LEU A 726 -23.26 41.24 -6.95
CA LEU A 726 -23.20 41.61 -5.52
C LEU A 726 -24.02 40.65 -4.66
N ARG A 727 -25.17 40.20 -5.17
CA ARG A 727 -26.06 39.27 -4.49
C ARG A 727 -25.46 37.88 -4.35
N GLU A 728 -24.81 37.36 -5.38
CA GLU A 728 -24.10 36.08 -5.33
C GLU A 728 -22.91 36.14 -4.37
N TYR A 729 -22.18 37.26 -4.38
CA TYR A 729 -21.10 37.50 -3.42
C TYR A 729 -21.61 37.48 -1.98
N ASP A 730 -22.67 38.23 -1.65
CA ASP A 730 -23.15 38.35 -0.27
C ASP A 730 -23.65 37.00 0.26
N VAL A 731 -24.36 36.22 -0.57
CA VAL A 731 -24.86 34.88 -0.20
C VAL A 731 -23.71 33.91 0.07
N GLU A 732 -22.71 33.83 -0.81
CA GLU A 732 -21.61 32.89 -0.64
C GLU A 732 -20.64 33.34 0.46
N TYR A 733 -20.47 34.66 0.65
CA TYR A 733 -19.65 35.23 1.72
C TYR A 733 -20.21 34.87 3.10
N ASP A 734 -21.51 35.11 3.33
CA ASP A 734 -22.15 34.84 4.62
C ASP A 734 -22.07 33.34 4.97
N LYS A 735 -22.25 32.47 3.97
CA LYS A 735 -22.11 31.02 4.11
C LYS A 735 -20.68 30.63 4.52
N LEU A 736 -19.67 31.04 3.74
CA LEU A 736 -18.28 30.71 4.02
C LEU A 736 -17.80 31.27 5.36
N PHE A 737 -18.27 32.46 5.75
CA PHE A 737 -17.93 33.10 7.02
C PHE A 737 -18.54 32.36 8.22
N LEU A 738 -19.80 31.91 8.12
CA LEU A 738 -20.43 31.07 9.14
C LEU A 738 -19.73 29.72 9.29
N GLU A 739 -19.36 29.08 8.17
CA GLU A 739 -18.58 27.85 8.17
C GLU A 739 -17.22 28.05 8.88
N GLU A 740 -16.48 29.11 8.54
CA GLU A 740 -15.21 29.46 9.19
C GLU A 740 -15.37 29.63 10.72
N LEU A 741 -16.41 30.33 11.16
CA LEU A 741 -16.65 30.59 12.58
C LEU A 741 -16.95 29.31 13.36
N ASN A 742 -17.78 28.43 12.79
CA ASN A 742 -18.12 27.15 13.41
C ASN A 742 -16.88 26.25 13.53
N LEU A 743 -16.07 26.15 12.46
CA LEU A 743 -14.83 25.37 12.47
C LEU A 743 -13.84 25.85 13.55
N LYS A 744 -13.68 27.17 13.73
CA LYS A 744 -12.84 27.72 14.81
C LYS A 744 -13.38 27.37 16.20
N LYS A 745 -14.70 27.42 16.39
CA LYS A 745 -15.34 27.09 17.66
C LYS A 745 -15.18 25.60 17.99
N ASP A 746 -15.43 24.73 17.03
CA ASP A 746 -15.31 23.27 17.20
C ASP A 746 -13.85 22.92 17.56
N SER A 747 -12.87 23.58 16.94
CA SER A 747 -11.45 23.42 17.28
C SER A 747 -11.11 23.80 18.73
N GLU A 748 -11.76 24.84 19.27
CA GLU A 748 -11.61 25.24 20.67
C GLU A 748 -12.27 24.25 21.65
N GLU A 749 -13.40 23.63 21.26
CA GLU A 749 -14.07 22.60 22.04
C GLU A 749 -13.17 21.34 22.16
N GLU A 750 -12.55 20.90 21.07
CA GLU A 750 -11.57 19.81 21.05
C GLU A 750 -10.41 20.05 22.04
N ILE A 751 -9.85 21.25 22.05
CA ILE A 751 -8.75 21.63 22.98
C ILE A 751 -9.21 21.62 24.45
N ASN A 752 -10.48 21.91 24.72
CA ASN A 752 -11.00 21.94 26.08
C ASN A 752 -11.26 20.54 26.65
N HIS A 753 -11.63 19.56 25.83
CA HIS A 753 -11.72 18.16 26.21
C HIS A 753 -10.38 17.63 26.76
N LEU A 754 -9.27 17.92 26.06
CA LEU A 754 -7.90 17.53 26.44
C LEU A 754 -7.51 17.93 27.88
N LYS A 755 -7.97 19.10 28.35
CA LYS A 755 -7.60 19.63 29.67
C LYS A 755 -8.23 18.81 30.82
N GLN A 756 -9.40 18.22 30.59
CA GLN A 756 -10.11 17.45 31.61
C GLN A 756 -9.50 16.04 31.77
N ASP A 757 -9.16 15.38 30.67
CA ASP A 757 -8.64 14.00 30.67
C ASP A 757 -7.24 13.88 31.27
N LYS A 758 -6.39 14.88 31.01
CA LYS A 758 -5.06 15.00 31.62
C LYS A 758 -5.12 15.01 33.15
N LYS A 759 -6.13 15.68 33.74
CA LYS A 759 -6.31 15.80 35.19
C LYS A 759 -6.68 14.46 35.83
N GLN A 760 -7.52 13.67 35.15
CA GLN A 760 -7.97 12.36 35.64
C GLN A 760 -6.87 11.30 35.54
N ALA A 761 -6.11 11.27 34.44
CA ALA A 761 -4.97 10.35 34.26
C ALA A 761 -3.91 10.53 35.37
N THR A 762 -3.57 11.79 35.66
CA THR A 762 -2.60 12.15 36.71
C THR A 762 -3.00 11.63 38.10
N LYS A 763 -4.31 11.58 38.41
CA LYS A 763 -4.81 11.04 39.67
C LYS A 763 -4.57 9.52 39.77
N LYS A 764 -4.87 8.78 38.71
CA LYS A 764 -4.75 7.31 38.65
C LYS A 764 -3.28 6.85 38.73
N THR A 765 -2.37 7.56 38.08
CA THR A 765 -0.91 7.31 38.14
C THR A 765 -0.38 7.43 39.57
N LYS A 766 -0.84 8.43 40.32
CA LYS A 766 -0.48 8.61 41.73
C LYS A 766 -0.97 7.46 42.62
N GLU A 767 -2.16 6.93 42.38
CA GLU A 767 -2.74 5.83 43.17
C GLU A 767 -1.98 4.51 43.00
N LEU A 768 -1.60 4.15 41.78
CA LEU A 768 -0.83 2.94 41.49
C LEU A 768 0.62 3.03 41.96
N LYS A 769 1.24 4.21 41.85
CA LYS A 769 2.52 4.48 42.51
C LYS A 769 2.44 4.27 44.02
N ALA A 770 1.36 4.74 44.66
CA ALA A 770 1.13 4.52 46.08
C ALA A 770 0.96 3.04 46.44
N LYS A 771 0.30 2.22 45.59
CA LYS A 771 0.20 0.76 45.77
C LYS A 771 1.57 0.07 45.68
N THR A 772 2.37 0.43 44.69
CA THR A 772 3.76 -0.06 44.53
C THR A 772 4.61 0.26 45.75
N ASN A 773 4.53 1.50 46.20
CA ASN A 773 5.26 1.97 47.38
C ASN A 773 4.75 1.28 48.66
N LYS A 774 3.45 0.98 48.77
CA LYS A 774 2.87 0.17 49.85
C LYS A 774 3.37 -1.26 49.87
N VAL A 775 3.68 -1.88 48.73
CA VAL A 775 4.32 -3.21 48.69
C VAL A 775 5.76 -3.13 49.22
N ASN A 776 6.48 -2.06 48.88
CA ASN A 776 7.78 -1.74 49.50
C ASN A 776 7.68 -1.46 51.02
N THR A 777 6.54 -0.91 51.51
CA THR A 777 6.33 -0.61 52.95
C THR A 777 5.65 -1.72 53.75
N ALA A 778 4.92 -2.66 53.12
CA ALA A 778 4.23 -3.76 53.79
C ALA A 778 5.22 -4.84 54.28
N LYS A 779 6.39 -4.97 53.64
CA LYS A 779 7.53 -5.70 54.21
C LYS A 779 8.16 -4.99 55.42
N THR A 780 7.91 -3.69 55.61
CA THR A 780 8.35 -2.92 56.80
C THR A 780 7.41 -3.08 57.99
N LEU A 781 6.12 -3.40 57.77
CA LEU A 781 5.10 -3.61 58.80
C LEU A 781 4.90 -5.09 59.18
N ASN A 782 5.17 -6.04 58.28
CA ASN A 782 5.14 -7.48 58.61
C ASN A 782 6.41 -7.99 59.32
N LYS A 783 7.43 -7.13 59.50
CA LYS A 783 8.51 -7.36 60.49
C LYS A 783 8.15 -6.90 61.90
N THR A 784 6.96 -6.32 62.11
CA THR A 784 6.49 -5.81 63.42
C THR A 784 5.48 -6.76 64.10
N LYS A 785 5.22 -7.96 63.56
CA LYS A 785 4.24 -8.92 64.13
C LYS A 785 4.59 -10.42 64.07
N LYS A 786 5.85 -10.80 63.87
CA LYS A 786 6.31 -12.18 64.13
C LYS A 786 7.48 -12.16 65.10
#